data_AF-A0A674IJ85-F1
#
_entry.id   AF-A0A674IJ85-F1
#
_cell.length_a   1.000
_cell.length_b   1.000
_cell.length_c   1.000
_cell.angle_alpha   90.00
_cell.angle_beta   90.00
_cell.angle_gamma   90.00
#
_symmetry.space_group_name_H-M   'P 1'
#
loop_
_entity.id
_entity.type
_entity.pdbx_description
1 polymer ?
#
loop_
_entity_poly.entity_id
_entity_poly.type
_entity_poly.pdbx_seq_one_letter_code
_entity_poly.pdbx_strand_id
1 'polypeptide(L)'
;MKFSKDKCKVLHYNNAAKSTEGVYMRRELLSDSCFRNLAEDRSGINLKDLVQDPSLLGGTISAYKIVPDEIEEIKETLIDWCDEKELNLILTTGGTGFAPRDVTPEATKEVIEREAPGMALAMLMGSLNVTPLGMLSRPVCGIRGKTLIINLPGSKKGSQECFQFILPALPHAIDLLRDAIVKVKEVHDELEDLPSPPPPLSPPPTTSPHKQTEDKGVQCEEEEEEKKDSGVASTEDSSSSHITAAAIAAKVSLSHMHKGHLGFYLRYFPPTSNCILGTCLYLRARCAKVSYVPSCFNHHSRRNSKAEQTHACSFYHLNQMPPYNIFWTVNCISCPVQIPDSIISRGVQVLPRDTASLSTTPSESPRAQATSRLSTASCPTPKARLPSCSSTYSVSEVYFSRVLSRSHSAVDITKVARRHRMSPFPLTSMDKAFITVLEMTPVLGTEIINYRDGMGRVLAQDVYAKDNLPPFPASVKDGYAVRAADGPGDRFIIGESQAGEQPTQTVMPGQVMRVTTGAPIPCGADAVVQVEDTELIRESDDGTEELEVRILVQARPGQDIRPIGHDIKRGECVLAKGTHMGPSEIGLLATVGVTEVEVNKFPVVAVMSTGNELLNPEDDLLPGKIRDSNRSTLLATIQEHGYPTINLGIVGDNPDDLLNALNEGISRADVIITSGGVSMGEKDYLKQVLDIDLHAQIHFGRVFMKPGLPTTFATLDIDGVRKIIFALPGNPVSAVVTCNLFVVPALRKMQGILDPRPTIIKARLSCDVKLDPRPEYHRCILTWHHQEPLPWAQSTGNQMSSRLMSMRSANGLLMLPPKTEQYVELHKGEVVDVMVIGRL
;
A
#
# COMPACT_ATOMS: atom_id res chain seq x y z
N MET A 1 48.81 17.04 65.38
CA MET A 1 48.65 17.37 63.94
C MET A 1 47.97 16.19 63.26
N LYS A 2 47.14 16.28 62.22
CA LYS A 2 46.29 17.33 61.62
C LYS A 2 45.82 16.72 60.28
N PHE A 3 44.50 16.57 60.04
CA PHE A 3 43.84 16.45 58.71
C PHE A 3 44.22 15.23 57.81
N SER A 4 43.41 14.71 56.86
CA SER A 4 42.02 14.94 56.39
C SER A 4 41.55 13.58 55.78
N LYS A 5 40.33 13.04 55.90
CA LYS A 5 39.01 13.52 55.39
C LYS A 5 39.03 13.85 53.88
N ASP A 6 38.10 13.43 53.02
CA ASP A 6 36.74 12.90 53.21
C ASP A 6 36.34 11.95 52.03
N LYS A 7 35.67 10.82 52.30
CA LYS A 7 34.22 10.52 52.09
C LYS A 7 33.69 10.58 50.64
N CYS A 8 32.93 9.55 50.29
CA CYS A 8 31.55 9.77 49.84
C CYS A 8 30.60 9.25 50.93
N LYS A 9 29.50 9.96 51.21
CA LYS A 9 28.55 9.65 52.29
C LYS A 9 27.17 9.43 51.69
N VAL A 10 26.58 8.28 52.05
CA VAL A 10 25.24 8.17 52.66
C VAL A 10 24.07 8.79 51.89
N LEU A 11 23.20 7.91 51.39
CA LEU A 11 21.91 7.71 52.05
C LEU A 11 21.86 6.30 52.66
N HIS A 12 21.60 6.26 53.97
CA HIS A 12 21.16 5.07 54.69
C HIS A 12 19.64 5.14 54.69
N TYR A 13 18.96 4.01 54.54
CA TYR A 13 17.71 3.84 55.27
C TYR A 13 17.79 2.58 56.14
N ASN A 14 17.39 2.74 57.40
CA ASN A 14 17.56 1.73 58.43
C ASN A 14 16.33 0.82 58.50
N ASN A 15 16.59 -0.47 58.59
CA ASN A 15 15.58 -1.43 59.03
C ASN A 15 15.38 -1.28 60.55
N ALA A 16 14.20 -0.81 61.00
CA ALA A 16 13.91 -0.64 62.42
C ALA A 16 12.40 -0.80 62.77
N ALA A 17 12.06 -2.03 63.17
CA ALA A 17 11.01 -2.39 64.13
C ALA A 17 9.50 -2.23 63.78
N LYS A 18 8.90 -3.42 63.53
CA LYS A 18 7.57 -3.87 63.97
C LYS A 18 6.31 -3.31 63.29
N SER A 19 5.87 -4.04 62.25
CA SER A 19 4.72 -4.93 62.44
C SER A 19 5.03 -6.31 61.84
N THR A 20 4.47 -7.36 62.43
CA THR A 20 4.77 -8.76 62.09
C THR A 20 3.83 -9.27 61.00
N GLU A 21 4.33 -9.42 59.77
CA GLU A 21 3.73 -10.30 58.77
C GLU A 21 4.73 -10.60 57.66
N GLY A 22 5.41 -11.75 57.76
CA GLY A 22 6.43 -12.15 56.79
C GLY A 22 5.84 -12.46 55.41
N VAL A 23 6.70 -12.49 54.39
CA VAL A 23 6.34 -13.03 53.08
C VAL A 23 6.47 -14.55 53.12
N TYR A 24 5.33 -15.25 53.00
CA TYR A 24 5.26 -16.70 52.99
C TYR A 24 5.27 -17.21 51.55
N MET A 25 6.36 -17.89 51.18
CA MET A 25 6.50 -18.53 49.87
C MET A 25 6.48 -20.04 50.03
N ARG A 26 5.90 -20.73 49.04
CA ARG A 26 5.97 -22.20 48.95
C ARG A 26 6.29 -22.64 47.54
N ARG A 27 6.70 -23.90 47.43
CA ARG A 27 7.24 -24.44 46.19
C ARG A 27 6.74 -25.86 45.95
N GLU A 28 6.32 -26.10 44.72
CA GLU A 28 5.93 -27.39 44.19
C GLU A 28 7.01 -27.94 43.24
N LEU A 29 7.23 -29.25 43.29
CA LEU A 29 7.97 -29.96 42.24
C LEU A 29 7.01 -30.87 41.49
N LEU A 30 7.01 -30.74 40.17
CA LEU A 30 6.19 -31.52 39.25
C LEU A 30 7.13 -32.43 38.47
N SER A 31 7.17 -33.71 38.84
CA SER A 31 8.01 -34.71 38.19
C SER A 31 7.66 -36.13 38.62
N ASP A 32 7.18 -36.95 37.69
CA ASP A 32 6.93 -38.39 37.86
C ASP A 32 8.13 -39.16 38.41
N SER A 33 9.35 -38.84 37.93
CA SER A 33 10.56 -39.56 38.32
C SER A 33 10.98 -39.24 39.76
N CYS A 34 10.80 -38.00 40.20
CA CYS A 34 11.01 -37.64 41.61
C CYS A 34 9.90 -38.20 42.50
N PHE A 35 8.62 -38.14 42.07
CA PHE A 35 7.49 -38.71 42.82
C PHE A 35 7.65 -40.23 43.06
N ARG A 36 8.15 -40.97 42.07
CA ARG A 36 8.42 -42.42 42.17
C ARG A 36 9.74 -42.76 42.89
N ASN A 37 10.44 -41.79 43.48
CA ASN A 37 11.79 -41.94 44.07
C ASN A 37 12.87 -42.49 43.11
N LEU A 38 12.71 -42.25 41.80
CA LEU A 38 13.66 -42.67 40.74
C LEU A 38 14.69 -41.58 40.41
N ALA A 39 14.49 -40.34 40.88
CA ALA A 39 15.41 -39.22 40.74
C ALA A 39 15.40 -38.32 41.97
N GLU A 40 16.53 -37.67 42.27
CA GLU A 40 16.64 -36.68 43.35
C GLU A 40 16.17 -35.29 42.90
N ASP A 41 15.41 -34.59 43.74
CA ASP A 41 14.98 -33.22 43.43
C ASP A 41 16.07 -32.16 43.64
N ARG A 42 16.97 -32.07 42.66
CA ARG A 42 18.07 -31.10 42.65
C ARG A 42 17.63 -29.68 42.32
N SER A 43 16.51 -29.53 41.60
CA SER A 43 15.93 -28.23 41.27
C SER A 43 15.24 -27.66 42.52
N GLY A 44 14.47 -28.48 43.22
CA GLY A 44 13.73 -28.28 44.48
C GLY A 44 14.52 -27.67 45.61
N ILE A 45 15.67 -28.26 45.86
CA ILE A 45 16.61 -27.78 46.87
C ILE A 45 17.16 -26.41 46.45
N ASN A 46 17.50 -26.22 45.16
CA ASN A 46 18.16 -25.00 44.70
C ASN A 46 17.31 -23.70 44.82
N LEU A 47 16.05 -23.66 44.35
CA LEU A 47 15.23 -22.46 44.59
C LEU A 47 14.80 -22.34 46.06
N LYS A 48 14.84 -23.42 46.87
CA LYS A 48 14.60 -23.30 48.31
C LYS A 48 15.69 -22.41 48.91
N ASP A 49 16.95 -22.70 48.59
CA ASP A 49 18.10 -21.90 49.01
C ASP A 49 17.99 -20.45 48.48
N LEU A 50 17.67 -20.26 47.20
CA LEU A 50 17.55 -18.92 46.58
C LEU A 50 16.39 -18.07 47.12
N VAL A 51 15.29 -18.69 47.54
CA VAL A 51 14.15 -17.98 48.17
C VAL A 51 14.48 -17.61 49.62
N GLN A 52 15.18 -18.49 50.35
CA GLN A 52 15.57 -18.24 51.74
C GLN A 52 16.76 -17.28 51.88
N ASP A 53 17.55 -17.07 50.82
CA ASP A 53 18.67 -16.12 50.81
C ASP A 53 18.20 -14.68 51.11
N PRO A 54 18.63 -14.08 52.24
CA PRO A 54 18.25 -12.71 52.61
C PRO A 54 18.79 -11.64 51.65
N SER A 55 19.79 -11.97 50.83
CA SER A 55 20.36 -11.05 49.82
C SER A 55 19.59 -11.07 48.49
N LEU A 56 18.71 -12.05 48.29
CA LEU A 56 17.87 -12.16 47.09
C LEU A 56 16.40 -11.82 47.38
N LEU A 57 15.79 -12.52 48.33
CA LEU A 57 14.34 -12.46 48.55
C LEU A 57 13.92 -12.57 50.01
N GLY A 58 14.71 -13.27 50.85
CA GLY A 58 14.46 -13.39 52.30
C GLY A 58 13.11 -14.03 52.68
N GLY A 59 12.56 -14.88 51.80
CA GLY A 59 11.24 -15.50 51.98
C GLY A 59 11.27 -16.70 52.92
N THR A 60 10.19 -16.91 53.69
CA THR A 60 10.04 -18.11 54.51
C THR A 60 9.40 -19.24 53.70
N ILE A 61 10.11 -20.36 53.53
CA ILE A 61 9.58 -21.58 52.92
C ILE A 61 8.60 -22.25 53.88
N SER A 62 7.31 -22.14 53.57
CA SER A 62 6.24 -22.50 54.50
C SER A 62 5.76 -23.96 54.31
N ALA A 63 5.93 -24.57 53.13
CA ALA A 63 5.88 -26.01 52.87
C ALA A 63 6.41 -26.33 51.45
N TYR A 64 6.50 -27.62 51.15
CA TYR A 64 7.03 -28.22 49.93
C TYR A 64 6.31 -29.55 49.66
N LYS A 65 5.96 -29.84 48.41
CA LYS A 65 5.32 -31.09 47.98
C LYS A 65 5.88 -31.49 46.60
N ILE A 66 6.07 -32.79 46.40
CA ILE A 66 6.29 -33.39 45.08
C ILE A 66 4.94 -33.97 44.63
N VAL A 67 4.53 -33.63 43.41
CA VAL A 67 3.26 -34.06 42.80
C VAL A 67 3.60 -34.74 41.46
N PRO A 68 2.90 -35.82 41.08
CA PRO A 68 3.10 -36.43 39.76
C PRO A 68 2.64 -35.50 38.64
N ASP A 69 3.02 -35.82 37.40
CA ASP A 69 2.69 -35.01 36.22
C ASP A 69 1.24 -35.28 35.74
N GLU A 70 0.27 -35.16 36.64
CA GLU A 70 -1.18 -35.34 36.44
C GLU A 70 -1.94 -34.04 36.66
N ILE A 71 -2.76 -33.63 35.69
CA ILE A 71 -3.42 -32.31 35.67
C ILE A 71 -4.26 -32.06 36.93
N GLU A 72 -5.07 -33.02 37.36
CA GLU A 72 -5.94 -32.84 38.52
C GLU A 72 -5.18 -32.80 39.86
N GLU A 73 -4.12 -33.60 40.05
CA GLU A 73 -3.33 -33.55 41.29
C GLU A 73 -2.56 -32.23 41.44
N ILE A 74 -2.11 -31.66 40.32
CA ILE A 74 -1.50 -30.32 40.27
C ILE A 74 -2.56 -29.27 40.60
N LYS A 75 -3.74 -29.32 39.97
CA LYS A 75 -4.85 -28.38 40.23
C LYS A 75 -5.29 -28.41 41.69
N GLU A 76 -5.56 -29.58 42.25
CA GLU A 76 -5.94 -29.73 43.66
C GLU A 76 -4.87 -29.15 44.60
N THR A 77 -3.59 -29.36 44.32
CA THR A 77 -2.49 -28.81 45.13
C THR A 77 -2.41 -27.30 45.03
N LEU A 78 -2.48 -26.73 43.82
CA LEU A 78 -2.47 -25.28 43.61
C LEU A 78 -3.68 -24.60 44.28
N ILE A 79 -4.87 -25.22 44.22
CA ILE A 79 -6.10 -24.69 44.86
C ILE A 79 -5.98 -24.73 46.39
N ASP A 80 -5.60 -25.88 46.99
CA ASP A 80 -5.32 -26.00 48.44
C ASP A 80 -4.26 -24.97 48.90
N TRP A 81 -3.30 -24.65 48.05
CA TRP A 81 -2.21 -23.72 48.35
C TRP A 81 -2.60 -22.24 48.21
N CYS A 82 -3.49 -21.91 47.29
CA CYS A 82 -4.05 -20.56 47.17
C CYS A 82 -5.13 -20.28 48.21
N ASP A 83 -6.10 -21.19 48.34
CA ASP A 83 -7.40 -20.89 48.97
C ASP A 83 -7.41 -21.28 50.45
N GLU A 84 -6.92 -22.48 50.80
CA GLU A 84 -6.92 -22.99 52.18
C GLU A 84 -5.67 -22.58 52.98
N LYS A 85 -4.56 -22.29 52.28
CA LYS A 85 -3.25 -21.93 52.88
C LYS A 85 -2.83 -20.49 52.65
N GLU A 86 -3.61 -19.71 51.88
CA GLU A 86 -3.47 -18.26 51.67
C GLU A 86 -2.03 -17.79 51.37
N LEU A 87 -1.32 -18.53 50.51
CA LEU A 87 0.10 -18.31 50.27
C LEU A 87 0.37 -17.10 49.39
N ASN A 88 1.56 -16.50 49.48
CA ASN A 88 1.86 -15.27 48.72
C ASN A 88 2.52 -15.56 47.37
N LEU A 89 3.40 -16.56 47.30
CA LEU A 89 4.02 -17.04 46.06
C LEU A 89 4.04 -18.57 46.03
N ILE A 90 3.63 -19.13 44.90
CA ILE A 90 3.81 -20.54 44.53
C ILE A 90 4.76 -20.61 43.33
N LEU A 91 5.91 -21.26 43.54
CA LEU A 91 6.85 -21.60 42.47
C LEU A 91 6.71 -23.08 42.15
N THR A 92 6.34 -23.42 40.91
CA THR A 92 6.41 -24.81 40.43
C THR A 92 7.67 -25.01 39.60
N THR A 93 8.26 -26.20 39.63
CA THR A 93 9.32 -26.58 38.68
C THR A 93 9.06 -27.93 38.04
N GLY A 94 9.23 -27.99 36.73
CA GLY A 94 8.96 -29.18 35.92
C GLY A 94 7.72 -29.02 35.06
N GLY A 95 7.49 -29.98 34.17
CA GLY A 95 6.31 -30.07 33.32
C GLY A 95 6.05 -28.91 32.34
N THR A 96 7.00 -28.00 32.08
CA THR A 96 6.80 -26.83 31.20
C THR A 96 7.27 -27.04 29.75
N GLY A 97 7.83 -28.20 29.39
CA GLY A 97 8.36 -28.48 28.05
C GLY A 97 7.30 -28.83 26.99
N PHE A 98 7.68 -29.61 25.97
CA PHE A 98 6.79 -30.10 24.90
C PHE A 98 6.55 -31.63 24.95
N ALA A 99 7.03 -32.34 25.98
CA ALA A 99 6.80 -33.77 26.10
C ALA A 99 5.32 -34.06 26.46
N PRO A 100 4.78 -35.25 26.17
CA PRO A 100 3.39 -35.59 26.52
C PRO A 100 3.06 -35.60 28.03
N ARG A 101 4.06 -35.52 28.91
CA ARG A 101 3.92 -35.35 30.38
C ARG A 101 4.15 -33.91 30.85
N ASP A 102 4.54 -33.00 29.97
CA ASP A 102 4.67 -31.59 30.32
C ASP A 102 3.27 -30.94 30.37
N VAL A 103 2.59 -31.05 31.52
CA VAL A 103 1.19 -30.59 31.71
C VAL A 103 1.03 -29.44 32.73
N THR A 104 2.13 -28.95 33.29
CA THR A 104 2.12 -27.88 34.30
C THR A 104 1.47 -26.57 33.83
N PRO A 105 1.70 -26.07 32.59
CA PRO A 105 1.07 -24.85 32.10
C PRO A 105 -0.45 -24.99 31.93
N GLU A 106 -0.90 -26.16 31.45
CA GLU A 106 -2.32 -26.51 31.33
C GLU A 106 -3.01 -26.50 32.69
N ALA A 107 -2.49 -27.26 33.65
CA ALA A 107 -3.03 -27.31 35.02
C ALA A 107 -3.05 -25.92 35.69
N THR A 108 -2.00 -25.13 35.52
CA THR A 108 -1.92 -23.77 36.09
C THR A 108 -2.95 -22.83 35.47
N LYS A 109 -3.18 -22.92 34.15
CA LYS A 109 -4.19 -22.10 33.45
C LYS A 109 -5.62 -22.36 33.89
N GLU A 110 -5.93 -23.57 34.35
CA GLU A 110 -7.26 -23.90 34.88
C GLU A 110 -7.48 -23.39 36.32
N VAL A 111 -6.41 -23.04 37.04
CA VAL A 111 -6.48 -22.57 38.45
C VAL A 111 -6.44 -21.05 38.57
N ILE A 112 -5.67 -20.36 37.72
CA ILE A 112 -5.48 -18.90 37.79
C ILE A 112 -6.74 -18.14 37.35
N GLU A 113 -7.04 -17.05 38.06
CA GLU A 113 -8.15 -16.13 37.74
C GLU A 113 -7.72 -15.04 36.75
N ARG A 114 -6.43 -14.67 36.78
CA ARG A 114 -5.83 -13.65 35.91
C ARG A 114 -4.43 -14.08 35.48
N GLU A 115 -4.11 -14.01 34.19
CA GLU A 115 -2.75 -14.24 33.70
C GLU A 115 -1.81 -13.06 34.03
N ALA A 116 -0.54 -13.37 34.26
CA ALA A 116 0.56 -12.41 34.45
C ALA A 116 1.62 -12.55 33.33
N PRO A 117 1.25 -12.34 32.05
CA PRO A 117 2.06 -12.71 30.89
C PRO A 117 3.40 -11.97 30.81
N GLY A 118 3.53 -10.79 31.43
CA GLY A 118 4.79 -10.05 31.48
C GLY A 118 5.93 -10.81 32.18
N MET A 119 5.62 -11.58 33.23
CA MET A 119 6.64 -12.38 33.94
C MET A 119 7.04 -13.61 33.13
N ALA A 120 6.07 -14.28 32.48
CA ALA A 120 6.35 -15.37 31.55
C ALA A 120 7.21 -14.92 30.36
N LEU A 121 6.92 -13.74 29.80
CA LEU A 121 7.70 -13.13 28.74
C LEU A 121 9.12 -12.75 29.20
N ALA A 122 9.27 -12.18 30.40
CA ALA A 122 10.59 -11.86 30.97
C ALA A 122 11.46 -13.11 31.13
N MET A 123 10.89 -14.22 31.63
CA MET A 123 11.61 -15.51 31.73
C MET A 123 11.99 -16.06 30.36
N LEU A 124 11.11 -15.97 29.35
CA LEU A 124 11.41 -16.40 27.98
C LEU A 124 12.51 -15.55 27.34
N MET A 125 12.43 -14.22 27.45
CA MET A 125 13.44 -13.30 26.89
C MET A 125 14.81 -13.49 27.56
N GLY A 126 14.85 -13.60 28.89
CA GLY A 126 16.09 -13.92 29.62
C GLY A 126 16.65 -15.29 29.24
N SER A 127 15.80 -16.32 29.13
CA SER A 127 16.22 -17.67 28.72
C SER A 127 16.81 -17.69 27.32
N LEU A 128 16.21 -16.97 26.36
CA LEU A 128 16.69 -16.88 24.98
C LEU A 128 18.06 -16.20 24.86
N ASN A 129 18.40 -15.30 25.78
CA ASN A 129 19.74 -14.70 25.84
C ASN A 129 20.81 -15.68 26.36
N VAL A 130 20.41 -16.73 27.10
CA VAL A 130 21.33 -17.76 27.63
C VAL A 130 21.41 -18.99 26.72
N THR A 131 20.28 -19.42 26.16
CA THR A 131 20.21 -20.60 25.30
C THR A 131 19.03 -20.53 24.31
N PRO A 132 19.24 -20.87 23.02
CA PRO A 132 18.14 -20.96 22.06
C PRO A 132 17.10 -22.01 22.47
N LEU A 133 17.48 -23.01 23.27
CA LEU A 133 16.55 -24.03 23.80
C LEU A 133 15.50 -23.45 24.77
N GLY A 134 15.66 -22.20 25.23
CA GLY A 134 14.64 -21.50 26.02
C GLY A 134 13.27 -21.41 25.33
N MET A 135 13.23 -21.45 23.98
CA MET A 135 11.98 -21.48 23.20
C MET A 135 11.14 -22.74 23.39
N LEU A 136 11.71 -23.80 23.99
CA LEU A 136 11.03 -25.09 24.22
C LEU A 136 10.28 -25.13 25.57
N SER A 137 10.34 -24.05 26.36
CA SER A 137 9.58 -23.91 27.60
C SER A 137 8.30 -23.10 27.36
N ARG A 138 7.21 -23.49 28.02
CA ARG A 138 5.90 -22.82 28.02
C ARG A 138 5.57 -22.27 29.41
N PRO A 139 6.37 -21.35 29.99
CA PRO A 139 6.08 -20.84 31.32
C PRO A 139 4.74 -20.12 31.33
N VAL A 140 3.92 -20.38 32.34
CA VAL A 140 2.74 -19.59 32.68
C VAL A 140 2.99 -18.93 34.04
N CYS A 141 2.53 -17.70 34.15
CA CYS A 141 2.42 -16.99 35.42
C CYS A 141 1.00 -16.46 35.53
N GLY A 142 0.44 -16.46 36.73
CA GLY A 142 -0.90 -15.94 36.97
C GLY A 142 -1.21 -15.77 38.44
N ILE A 143 -2.39 -15.24 38.72
CA ILE A 143 -2.85 -14.84 40.04
C ILE A 143 -4.15 -15.59 40.33
N ARG A 144 -4.26 -16.11 41.55
CA ARG A 144 -5.50 -16.61 42.15
C ARG A 144 -5.64 -15.98 43.53
N GLY A 145 -6.73 -15.28 43.80
CA GLY A 145 -6.91 -14.49 45.02
C GLY A 145 -5.75 -13.52 45.24
N LYS A 146 -5.00 -13.72 46.32
CA LYS A 146 -3.79 -12.94 46.70
C LYS A 146 -2.47 -13.68 46.44
N THR A 147 -2.52 -14.83 45.76
CA THR A 147 -1.37 -15.69 45.47
C THR A 147 -0.87 -15.49 44.03
N LEU A 148 0.44 -15.29 43.88
CA LEU A 148 1.12 -15.34 42.59
C LEU A 148 1.61 -16.78 42.32
N ILE A 149 1.28 -17.35 41.17
CA ILE A 149 1.73 -18.68 40.70
C ILE A 149 2.67 -18.49 39.51
N ILE A 150 3.80 -19.19 39.51
CA ILE A 150 4.83 -19.12 38.47
C ILE A 150 5.34 -20.52 38.12
N ASN A 151 5.34 -20.86 36.83
CA ASN A 151 5.93 -22.11 36.34
C ASN A 151 7.36 -21.89 35.82
N LEU A 152 8.31 -22.60 36.44
CA LEU A 152 9.73 -22.56 36.10
C LEU A 152 10.17 -23.89 35.44
N PRO A 153 11.20 -23.87 34.58
CA PRO A 153 11.70 -25.09 33.93
C PRO A 153 12.14 -26.16 34.92
N GLY A 154 12.03 -27.44 34.56
CA GLY A 154 12.41 -28.55 35.45
C GLY A 154 13.92 -28.67 35.75
N SER A 155 14.80 -28.08 34.93
CA SER A 155 16.26 -28.18 35.13
C SER A 155 16.77 -27.21 36.21
N LYS A 156 17.74 -27.66 37.02
CA LYS A 156 18.32 -26.84 38.10
C LYS A 156 18.82 -25.48 37.58
N LYS A 157 19.55 -25.49 36.47
CA LYS A 157 20.05 -24.28 35.80
C LYS A 157 18.91 -23.39 35.27
N GLY A 158 18.00 -23.95 34.48
CA GLY A 158 16.91 -23.18 33.87
C GLY A 158 15.94 -22.58 34.89
N SER A 159 15.63 -23.31 35.97
CA SER A 159 14.81 -22.80 37.07
C SER A 159 15.47 -21.61 37.78
N GLN A 160 16.78 -21.70 38.05
CA GLN A 160 17.56 -20.62 38.68
C GLN A 160 17.65 -19.38 37.80
N GLU A 161 17.96 -19.54 36.52
CA GLU A 161 18.07 -18.43 35.57
C GLU A 161 16.72 -17.74 35.39
N CYS A 162 15.65 -18.50 35.16
CA CYS A 162 14.28 -17.96 35.08
C CYS A 162 13.87 -17.20 36.34
N PHE A 163 14.15 -17.75 37.52
CA PHE A 163 13.88 -17.10 38.80
C PHE A 163 14.66 -15.78 38.96
N GLN A 164 15.93 -15.75 38.58
CA GLN A 164 16.75 -14.53 38.59
C GLN A 164 16.23 -13.44 37.64
N PHE A 165 15.67 -13.80 36.48
CA PHE A 165 15.12 -12.82 35.53
C PHE A 165 13.86 -12.11 36.04
N ILE A 166 13.08 -12.75 36.92
CA ILE A 166 11.86 -12.16 37.52
C ILE A 166 12.07 -11.61 38.93
N LEU A 167 13.19 -11.95 39.58
CA LEU A 167 13.49 -11.57 40.96
C LEU A 167 13.33 -10.06 41.24
N PRO A 168 13.76 -9.12 40.38
CA PRO A 168 13.57 -7.68 40.64
C PRO A 168 12.11 -7.25 40.77
N ALA A 169 11.17 -7.96 40.13
CA ALA A 169 9.75 -7.65 40.17
C ALA A 169 8.98 -8.42 41.25
N LEU A 170 9.54 -9.52 41.79
CA LEU A 170 8.84 -10.40 42.73
C LEU A 170 8.39 -9.71 44.03
N PRO A 171 9.23 -8.94 44.76
CA PRO A 171 8.82 -8.29 45.99
C PRO A 171 7.63 -7.33 45.79
N HIS A 172 7.73 -6.46 44.76
CA HIS A 172 6.69 -5.48 44.45
C HIS A 172 5.38 -6.14 43.99
N ALA A 173 5.45 -7.17 43.15
CA ALA A 173 4.27 -7.93 42.73
C ALA A 173 3.53 -8.57 43.90
N ILE A 174 4.25 -9.05 44.91
CA ILE A 174 3.66 -9.67 46.10
C ILE A 174 3.08 -8.62 47.05
N ASP A 175 3.78 -7.52 47.31
CA ASP A 175 3.26 -6.42 48.14
C ASP A 175 2.02 -5.76 47.51
N LEU A 176 1.95 -5.66 46.17
CA LEU A 176 0.75 -5.24 45.43
C LEU A 176 -0.44 -6.18 45.65
N LEU A 177 -0.26 -7.50 45.57
CA LEU A 177 -1.33 -8.48 45.77
C LEU A 177 -1.81 -8.58 47.23
N ARG A 178 -1.00 -8.10 48.18
CA ARG A 178 -1.32 -8.05 49.61
C ARG A 178 -1.98 -6.74 50.05
N ASP A 179 -2.23 -5.79 49.15
CA ASP A 179 -2.72 -4.44 49.47
C ASP A 179 -1.80 -3.67 50.44
N ALA A 180 -0.48 -3.85 50.34
CA ALA A 180 0.51 -3.21 51.21
C ALA A 180 0.77 -1.73 50.81
N ILE A 181 -0.27 -0.90 50.91
CA ILE A 181 -0.39 0.48 50.37
C ILE A 181 0.83 1.39 50.67
N VAL A 182 1.51 1.21 51.80
CA VAL A 182 2.65 2.05 52.21
C VAL A 182 3.89 1.78 51.35
N LYS A 183 4.24 0.51 51.11
CA LYS A 183 5.46 0.12 50.37
C LYS A 183 5.36 0.34 48.86
N VAL A 184 4.14 0.26 48.31
CA VAL A 184 3.90 0.43 46.87
C VAL A 184 4.25 1.85 46.42
N LYS A 185 4.07 2.85 47.29
CA LYS A 185 4.51 4.22 47.05
C LYS A 185 6.02 4.37 47.05
N GLU A 186 6.70 3.84 48.07
CA GLU A 186 8.17 3.94 48.19
C GLU A 186 8.87 3.38 46.95
N VAL A 187 8.39 2.27 46.37
CA VAL A 187 8.95 1.70 45.14
C VAL A 187 8.59 2.50 43.87
N HIS A 188 7.45 3.19 43.81
CA HIS A 188 7.15 4.09 42.69
C HIS A 188 8.05 5.34 42.74
N ASP A 189 8.23 5.92 43.92
CA ASP A 189 9.08 7.09 44.13
C ASP A 189 10.56 6.74 43.79
N GLU A 190 11.05 5.55 44.17
CA GLU A 190 12.40 5.06 43.78
C GLU A 190 12.56 4.77 42.28
N LEU A 191 11.48 4.44 41.56
CA LEU A 191 11.50 4.18 40.11
C LEU A 191 11.43 5.47 39.27
N GLU A 192 10.80 6.54 39.77
CA GLU A 192 10.81 7.87 39.12
C GLU A 192 12.18 8.56 39.22
N ASP A 193 12.98 8.26 40.26
CA ASP A 193 14.33 8.81 40.46
C ASP A 193 15.45 8.05 39.69
N LEU A 194 15.13 6.98 38.95
CA LEU A 194 16.12 6.27 38.13
C LEU A 194 16.49 7.08 36.87
N PRO A 195 17.79 7.35 36.61
CA PRO A 195 18.21 8.04 35.40
C PRO A 195 17.92 7.21 34.15
N SER A 196 17.49 7.87 33.09
CA SER A 196 17.29 7.28 31.76
C SER A 196 18.52 6.46 31.33
N PRO A 197 18.35 5.28 30.71
CA PRO A 197 19.48 4.47 30.28
C PRO A 197 20.38 5.25 29.31
N PRO A 198 21.71 5.24 29.49
CA PRO A 198 22.62 6.00 28.65
C PRO A 198 22.61 5.44 27.21
N PRO A 199 22.86 6.28 26.20
CA PRO A 199 23.08 5.80 24.83
C PRO A 199 24.29 4.85 24.78
N PRO A 200 24.31 3.88 23.84
CA PRO A 200 25.39 2.91 23.75
C PRO A 200 26.75 3.59 23.49
N LEU A 201 27.79 3.07 24.17
CA LEU A 201 29.15 3.60 24.12
C LEU A 201 29.86 3.30 22.79
N SER A 202 30.54 4.32 22.24
CA SER A 202 31.46 4.16 21.12
C SER A 202 32.65 3.25 21.48
N PRO A 203 33.17 2.43 20.54
CA PRO A 203 34.35 1.61 20.79
C PRO A 203 35.63 2.47 20.92
N PRO A 204 36.63 2.04 21.73
CA PRO A 204 37.88 2.78 21.93
C PRO A 204 38.84 2.62 20.73
N PRO A 205 39.78 3.55 20.52
CA PRO A 205 40.75 3.45 19.44
C PRO A 205 41.83 2.41 19.77
N THR A 206 41.95 1.37 18.96
CA THR A 206 43.05 0.40 19.02
C THR A 206 44.09 0.65 17.93
N THR A 207 45.32 0.89 18.37
CA THR A 207 46.51 1.03 17.55
C THR A 207 46.94 -0.31 16.94
N SER A 208 47.35 -0.29 15.68
CA SER A 208 47.89 -1.45 14.97
C SER A 208 49.39 -1.64 15.25
N PRO A 209 49.85 -2.90 15.34
CA PRO A 209 51.19 -3.27 14.92
C PRO A 209 51.14 -4.28 13.76
N HIS A 210 51.79 -3.94 12.65
CA HIS A 210 52.01 -4.83 11.51
C HIS A 210 52.73 -6.13 11.90
N LYS A 211 52.38 -7.23 11.22
CA LYS A 211 53.36 -8.17 10.64
C LYS A 211 52.73 -8.96 9.49
N GLN A 212 53.10 -8.62 8.27
CA GLN A 212 53.07 -9.57 7.15
C GLN A 212 54.38 -10.34 7.16
N THR A 213 54.32 -11.65 6.94
CA THR A 213 55.47 -12.46 6.57
C THR A 213 55.66 -12.43 5.05
N GLU A 214 56.91 -12.36 4.63
CA GLU A 214 57.35 -12.32 3.24
C GLU A 214 56.93 -13.57 2.46
N ASP A 215 56.65 -13.41 1.16
CA ASP A 215 57.38 -14.21 0.17
C ASP A 215 57.59 -13.41 -1.13
N LYS A 216 58.60 -13.83 -1.90
CA LYS A 216 59.12 -13.22 -3.12
C LYS A 216 58.20 -13.57 -4.31
N GLY A 217 58.08 -12.79 -5.38
CA GLY A 217 59.03 -11.85 -5.97
C GLY A 217 59.52 -12.41 -7.31
N VAL A 218 58.98 -11.91 -8.42
CA VAL A 218 59.48 -12.11 -9.79
C VAL A 218 59.33 -10.78 -10.54
N GLN A 219 60.37 -10.41 -11.31
CA GLN A 219 60.48 -9.15 -12.06
C GLN A 219 60.12 -9.33 -13.56
N CYS A 220 60.39 -8.27 -14.32
CA CYS A 220 60.37 -8.14 -15.78
C CYS A 220 58.99 -7.76 -16.37
N GLU A 221 58.87 -6.74 -17.24
CA GLU A 221 59.92 -5.84 -17.77
C GLU A 221 59.32 -4.47 -18.15
N GLU A 222 60.20 -3.50 -18.41
CA GLU A 222 59.89 -2.10 -18.73
C GLU A 222 59.50 -1.93 -20.21
N GLU A 223 58.72 -0.89 -20.53
CA GLU A 223 58.99 -0.05 -21.70
C GLU A 223 58.32 1.33 -21.53
N GLU A 224 59.02 2.38 -21.96
CA GLU A 224 58.67 3.80 -21.77
C GLU A 224 57.89 4.35 -22.98
N GLU A 225 57.16 5.47 -22.80
CA GLU A 225 57.56 6.72 -23.47
C GLU A 225 56.79 7.98 -23.00
N GLU A 226 57.41 9.14 -23.23
CA GLU A 226 57.06 10.46 -22.71
C GLU A 226 55.91 11.20 -23.44
N LYS A 227 55.21 12.11 -22.73
CA LYS A 227 55.36 13.60 -22.83
C LYS A 227 54.27 14.31 -21.97
N LYS A 228 54.61 15.27 -21.09
CA LYS A 228 54.99 16.70 -21.34
C LYS A 228 53.86 17.54 -21.96
N ASP A 229 53.60 18.79 -21.56
CA ASP A 229 54.24 19.66 -20.55
C ASP A 229 53.32 20.86 -20.20
N SER A 230 53.72 21.68 -19.20
CA SER A 230 53.29 23.08 -18.94
C SER A 230 51.84 23.37 -18.47
N GLY A 231 51.59 24.36 -17.58
CA GLY A 231 52.52 25.13 -16.73
C GLY A 231 51.97 26.47 -16.22
N VAL A 232 52.41 26.88 -15.00
CA VAL A 232 52.60 28.27 -14.49
C VAL A 232 51.36 29.23 -14.50
N ALA A 233 50.70 29.64 -13.41
CA ALA A 233 51.07 30.27 -12.12
C ALA A 233 51.13 31.83 -12.09
N SER A 234 50.50 32.44 -11.05
CA SER A 234 50.80 33.75 -10.38
C SER A 234 50.78 35.09 -11.18
N THR A 235 50.48 36.28 -10.65
CA THR A 235 49.89 36.82 -9.36
C THR A 235 49.46 38.30 -9.55
N GLU A 236 48.81 38.89 -8.52
CA GLU A 236 48.82 40.33 -8.13
C GLU A 236 47.90 41.39 -8.83
N ASP A 237 46.86 41.77 -8.08
CA ASP A 237 46.52 43.11 -7.58
C ASP A 237 46.52 44.37 -8.49
N SER A 238 45.35 45.04 -8.55
CA SER A 238 45.23 46.46 -8.15
C SER A 238 43.76 46.91 -8.03
N SER A 239 43.53 47.96 -7.23
CA SER A 239 42.22 48.37 -6.72
C SER A 239 41.75 49.74 -7.25
N SER A 240 40.43 49.88 -7.45
CA SER A 240 39.63 51.12 -7.30
C SER A 240 38.15 50.79 -7.56
N SER A 241 37.24 50.73 -6.57
CA SER A 241 36.71 51.76 -5.65
C SER A 241 35.52 52.56 -6.21
N HIS A 242 34.36 52.41 -5.53
CA HIS A 242 33.29 53.39 -5.23
C HIS A 242 31.86 52.80 -5.38
N ILE A 243 31.11 52.58 -4.28
CA ILE A 243 30.25 53.52 -3.48
C ILE A 243 28.82 53.65 -4.08
N THR A 244 27.68 53.78 -3.36
CA THR A 244 27.14 53.39 -2.02
C THR A 244 25.63 53.78 -2.01
N ALA A 245 24.85 53.30 -1.02
CA ALA A 245 23.53 53.79 -0.54
C ALA A 245 22.29 53.35 -1.35
N ALA A 246 21.17 52.87 -0.79
CA ALA A 246 20.55 52.85 0.56
C ALA A 246 19.77 54.10 1.02
N ALA A 247 18.43 53.99 1.12
CA ALA A 247 17.48 54.78 1.94
C ALA A 247 16.07 54.11 1.87
N ILE A 248 15.35 53.70 2.94
CA ILE A 248 14.63 54.49 4.00
C ILE A 248 13.27 55.04 3.46
N ALA A 249 12.07 54.97 4.08
CA ALA A 249 11.53 54.56 5.42
C ALA A 249 10.09 53.98 5.23
N ALA A 250 9.18 53.73 6.22
CA ALA A 250 9.03 54.04 7.66
C ALA A 250 8.03 53.02 8.29
N LYS A 251 8.25 52.46 9.51
CA LYS A 251 7.92 52.98 10.88
C LYS A 251 6.42 52.85 11.21
N VAL A 252 5.95 52.40 12.39
CA VAL A 252 6.36 52.74 13.77
C VAL A 252 6.18 51.55 14.76
N SER A 253 6.98 51.53 15.83
CA SER A 253 7.04 50.50 16.90
C SER A 253 6.37 50.94 18.22
N LEU A 254 6.12 49.97 19.14
CA LEU A 254 6.08 50.03 20.64
C LEU A 254 5.59 48.64 21.14
N SER A 255 5.93 48.05 22.29
CA SER A 255 7.04 48.16 23.27
C SER A 255 6.97 46.96 24.24
N HIS A 256 8.07 46.60 24.94
CA HIS A 256 8.08 45.53 25.96
C HIS A 256 7.31 45.89 27.24
N MET A 257 6.59 44.94 27.88
CA MET A 257 6.88 44.44 29.25
C MET A 257 5.82 43.49 29.87
N HIS A 258 6.34 42.50 30.61
CA HIS A 258 5.80 41.85 31.82
C HIS A 258 4.74 40.72 31.82
N LYS A 259 4.89 39.93 32.90
CA LYS A 259 4.26 38.64 33.27
C LYS A 259 2.73 38.73 33.45
N GLY A 260 2.01 37.65 33.12
CA GLY A 260 0.61 37.45 33.47
C GLY A 260 0.22 35.96 33.43
N HIS A 261 -0.65 35.52 34.34
CA HIS A 261 -1.07 34.13 34.52
C HIS A 261 -2.35 33.80 33.72
N LEU A 262 -2.51 32.52 33.35
CA LEU A 262 -3.77 31.74 33.29
C LEU A 262 -4.98 32.26 32.46
N GLY A 263 -5.56 31.38 31.62
CA GLY A 263 -6.96 31.53 31.18
C GLY A 263 -7.33 30.93 29.82
N PHE A 264 -7.90 29.71 29.82
CA PHE A 264 -8.74 29.24 28.71
C PHE A 264 -10.02 30.10 28.62
N TYR A 265 -10.47 30.48 27.41
CA TYR A 265 -11.91 30.45 27.05
C TYR A 265 -12.14 30.59 25.53
N LEU A 266 -13.15 29.88 25.01
CA LEU A 266 -13.61 29.99 23.62
C LEU A 266 -14.29 31.33 23.30
N ARG A 267 -14.23 31.77 22.03
CA ARG A 267 -15.33 32.55 21.41
C ARG A 267 -15.60 32.20 19.94
N TYR A 268 -16.89 32.05 19.66
CA TYR A 268 -17.53 32.11 18.34
C TYR A 268 -17.42 33.51 17.71
N PHE A 269 -17.60 33.60 16.38
CA PHE A 269 -18.22 34.75 15.72
C PHE A 269 -19.14 34.33 14.55
N PRO A 270 -20.19 35.12 14.19
CA PRO A 270 -21.25 34.70 13.25
C PRO A 270 -21.35 35.65 12.01
N PRO A 271 -22.51 36.01 11.40
CA PRO A 271 -22.89 35.44 10.08
C PRO A 271 -23.42 36.45 9.00
N THR A 272 -23.82 35.94 7.82
CA THR A 272 -24.74 36.55 6.78
C THR A 272 -24.32 37.87 6.11
N SER A 273 -24.84 38.34 4.96
CA SER A 273 -25.44 37.80 3.71
C SER A 273 -25.83 39.02 2.83
N ASN A 274 -25.72 38.99 1.48
CA ASN A 274 -26.68 39.66 0.56
C ASN A 274 -26.36 39.54 -0.96
N CYS A 275 -27.36 39.95 -1.75
CA CYS A 275 -27.44 40.06 -3.23
C CYS A 275 -27.71 38.74 -4.01
N ILE A 276 -28.56 38.69 -5.06
CA ILE A 276 -29.94 39.19 -5.34
C ILE A 276 -30.34 38.58 -6.73
N LEU A 277 -31.64 38.50 -7.01
CA LEU A 277 -32.34 37.78 -8.10
C LEU A 277 -31.82 37.94 -9.56
N GLY A 278 -32.05 36.88 -10.35
CA GLY A 278 -32.19 36.88 -11.82
C GLY A 278 -33.02 35.66 -12.29
N THR A 279 -33.88 35.79 -13.31
CA THR A 279 -35.06 34.91 -13.54
C THR A 279 -35.05 34.23 -14.92
N CYS A 280 -35.43 32.94 -15.04
CA CYS A 280 -36.49 32.40 -15.94
C CYS A 280 -36.50 30.87 -16.23
N LEU A 281 -37.68 30.27 -16.02
CA LEU A 281 -38.36 29.13 -16.67
C LEU A 281 -37.58 28.08 -17.50
N TYR A 282 -37.79 26.77 -17.22
CA TYR A 282 -38.84 25.97 -17.91
C TYR A 282 -39.18 24.61 -17.22
N LEU A 283 -40.49 24.32 -17.14
CA LEU A 283 -41.21 23.05 -16.91
C LEU A 283 -40.49 21.73 -16.50
N ARG A 284 -40.97 21.14 -15.39
CA ARG A 284 -41.65 19.82 -15.46
C ARG A 284 -42.69 19.63 -14.35
N ALA A 285 -43.73 18.83 -14.64
CA ALA A 285 -44.97 18.80 -13.86
C ALA A 285 -45.07 17.67 -12.83
N ARG A 286 -45.80 17.99 -11.75
CA ARG A 286 -46.61 17.13 -10.87
C ARG A 286 -46.53 15.60 -11.06
N CYS A 287 -46.30 14.90 -9.95
CA CYS A 287 -47.30 13.95 -9.47
C CYS A 287 -47.42 14.03 -7.94
N ALA A 288 -48.64 13.96 -7.42
CA ALA A 288 -48.95 14.27 -6.02
C ALA A 288 -49.03 13.02 -5.13
N LYS A 289 -48.74 13.19 -3.84
CA LYS A 289 -49.38 12.42 -2.76
C LYS A 289 -49.79 13.38 -1.64
N VAL A 290 -50.99 13.18 -1.13
CA VAL A 290 -51.70 14.08 -0.21
C VAL A 290 -51.41 13.71 1.25
N SER A 291 -51.27 14.77 2.04
CA SER A 291 -51.41 14.91 3.50
C SER A 291 -51.94 13.71 4.31
N TYR A 292 -51.38 13.52 5.52
CA TYR A 292 -52.04 14.00 6.74
C TYR A 292 -51.08 14.03 7.96
N VAL A 293 -51.19 15.06 8.78
CA VAL A 293 -50.57 15.20 10.12
C VAL A 293 -51.66 15.77 11.05
N PRO A 294 -51.78 15.24 12.28
CA PRO A 294 -51.77 16.11 13.47
C PRO A 294 -50.80 15.55 14.53
N SER A 295 -49.78 16.30 14.93
CA SER A 295 -49.77 17.22 16.08
C SER A 295 -49.76 16.54 17.47
N CYS A 296 -48.57 16.58 18.08
CA CYS A 296 -48.28 17.11 19.43
C CYS A 296 -49.11 16.65 20.64
N PHE A 297 -48.44 16.17 21.70
CA PHE A 297 -48.40 16.90 22.98
C PHE A 297 -47.23 16.47 23.91
N ASN A 298 -46.67 17.51 24.52
CA ASN A 298 -45.61 17.65 25.53
C ASN A 298 -45.30 16.60 26.62
N HIS A 299 -44.01 16.69 27.03
CA HIS A 299 -43.47 16.79 28.40
C HIS A 299 -43.04 15.57 29.25
N HIS A 300 -41.76 15.68 29.63
CA HIS A 300 -41.18 15.49 30.98
C HIS A 300 -40.74 14.11 31.51
N SER A 301 -39.41 14.01 31.58
CA SER A 301 -38.65 13.84 32.84
C SER A 301 -38.36 12.44 33.40
N ARG A 302 -37.04 12.19 33.43
CA ARG A 302 -36.25 11.68 34.57
C ARG A 302 -36.32 10.19 34.96
N ARG A 303 -35.11 9.62 34.87
CA ARG A 303 -34.38 8.85 35.90
C ARG A 303 -34.77 7.37 36.14
N ASN A 304 -33.76 6.57 35.79
CA ASN A 304 -33.05 5.62 36.65
C ASN A 304 -33.67 4.25 36.99
N SER A 305 -32.74 3.29 36.83
CA SER A 305 -32.36 2.24 37.77
C SER A 305 -33.18 0.95 37.86
N LYS A 306 -32.50 -0.08 37.33
CA LYS A 306 -32.10 -1.34 38.00
C LYS A 306 -33.19 -2.37 38.32
N ALA A 307 -32.66 -3.58 38.48
CA ALA A 307 -33.28 -4.78 39.04
C ALA A 307 -34.32 -5.45 38.12
N GLU A 308 -34.36 -6.79 38.02
CA GLU A 308 -33.46 -7.82 38.57
C GLU A 308 -33.63 -9.14 37.76
N GLN A 309 -32.76 -10.12 38.02
CA GLN A 309 -33.01 -11.57 38.16
C GLN A 309 -34.32 -12.18 37.56
N THR A 310 -34.37 -13.38 36.98
CA THR A 310 -33.45 -14.55 36.94
C THR A 310 -34.08 -15.68 36.12
N HIS A 311 -33.28 -16.65 35.63
CA HIS A 311 -33.65 -18.07 35.39
C HIS A 311 -34.84 -18.39 34.43
N ALA A 312 -35.00 -19.60 33.89
CA ALA A 312 -34.07 -20.64 33.42
C ALA A 312 -34.88 -21.65 32.58
N CYS A 313 -34.17 -22.45 31.76
CA CYS A 313 -34.60 -23.75 31.21
C CYS A 313 -35.96 -23.90 30.48
N SER A 314 -35.85 -24.08 29.16
CA SER A 314 -36.20 -25.34 28.46
C SER A 314 -37.44 -26.14 28.90
N PHE A 315 -38.35 -26.42 27.96
CA PHE A 315 -38.71 -27.82 27.65
C PHE A 315 -39.23 -28.01 26.22
N TYR A 316 -39.12 -29.26 25.75
CA TYR A 316 -39.43 -29.78 24.42
C TYR A 316 -40.94 -29.76 24.08
N HIS A 317 -41.26 -29.80 22.77
CA HIS A 317 -42.09 -30.90 22.27
C HIS A 317 -41.84 -31.25 20.78
N LEU A 318 -41.84 -32.55 20.48
CA LEU A 318 -41.69 -33.11 19.12
C LEU A 318 -42.97 -32.92 18.29
N ASN A 319 -42.86 -32.90 16.95
CA ASN A 319 -43.38 -34.01 16.12
C ASN A 319 -43.04 -33.94 14.61
N GLN A 320 -42.58 -35.10 14.10
CA GLN A 320 -42.92 -35.74 12.81
C GLN A 320 -42.58 -35.05 11.47
N MET A 321 -41.64 -35.69 10.74
CA MET A 321 -41.51 -35.71 9.27
C MET A 321 -42.38 -36.85 8.67
N PRO A 322 -42.36 -37.17 7.34
CA PRO A 322 -42.12 -36.43 6.07
C PRO A 322 -43.33 -36.68 5.10
N PRO A 323 -43.23 -36.96 3.78
CA PRO A 323 -42.50 -36.36 2.62
C PRO A 323 -43.44 -35.95 1.43
N TYR A 324 -42.87 -35.37 0.36
CA TYR A 324 -43.00 -35.76 -1.08
C TYR A 324 -43.03 -34.62 -2.13
N ASN A 325 -42.41 -34.91 -3.28
CA ASN A 325 -42.42 -34.14 -4.54
C ASN A 325 -43.71 -34.33 -5.34
N ILE A 326 -44.13 -33.33 -6.13
CA ILE A 326 -44.93 -33.51 -7.35
C ILE A 326 -44.42 -32.61 -8.49
N PHE A 327 -44.21 -33.21 -9.66
CA PHE A 327 -43.95 -32.56 -10.96
C PHE A 327 -45.26 -32.11 -11.64
N TRP A 328 -45.19 -31.11 -12.53
CA TRP A 328 -46.08 -31.02 -13.69
C TRP A 328 -45.33 -30.53 -14.94
N THR A 329 -45.71 -31.09 -16.09
CA THR A 329 -45.05 -30.88 -17.40
C THR A 329 -46.06 -30.51 -18.49
N VAL A 330 -45.67 -29.55 -19.34
CA VAL A 330 -45.93 -29.49 -20.81
C VAL A 330 -47.40 -29.42 -21.31
N ASN A 331 -47.77 -28.33 -21.99
CA ASN A 331 -47.92 -28.35 -23.46
C ASN A 331 -48.03 -26.96 -24.13
N CYS A 332 -47.72 -26.91 -25.44
CA CYS A 332 -47.58 -25.70 -26.26
C CYS A 332 -48.80 -25.42 -27.16
N ILE A 333 -49.10 -24.15 -27.46
CA ILE A 333 -49.78 -23.72 -28.70
C ILE A 333 -49.15 -22.39 -29.22
N SER A 334 -48.99 -22.29 -30.54
CA SER A 334 -48.49 -21.17 -31.35
C SER A 334 -49.53 -20.03 -31.52
N CYS A 335 -49.30 -18.81 -32.03
CA CYS A 335 -48.67 -18.34 -33.29
C CYS A 335 -48.58 -16.76 -33.27
N PRO A 336 -48.27 -16.01 -34.36
CA PRO A 336 -47.49 -14.77 -34.28
C PRO A 336 -48.20 -13.45 -34.69
N VAL A 337 -47.51 -12.31 -34.52
CA VAL A 337 -47.78 -11.00 -35.16
C VAL A 337 -46.42 -10.36 -35.50
N GLN A 338 -45.91 -10.39 -36.74
CA GLN A 338 -46.24 -9.59 -37.94
C GLN A 338 -45.54 -8.21 -38.03
N ILE A 339 -44.65 -8.14 -39.04
CA ILE A 339 -44.04 -6.94 -39.63
C ILE A 339 -45.08 -6.29 -40.57
N PRO A 340 -45.19 -4.96 -40.65
CA PRO A 340 -45.96 -4.29 -41.69
C PRO A 340 -45.10 -4.06 -42.95
N ASP A 341 -45.53 -4.65 -44.07
CA ASP A 341 -45.01 -4.40 -45.42
C ASP A 341 -46.17 -3.96 -46.32
N SER A 342 -45.98 -2.88 -47.10
CA SER A 342 -46.60 -2.71 -48.44
C SER A 342 -46.05 -1.43 -49.12
N ILE A 343 -45.22 -1.55 -50.19
CA ILE A 343 -45.60 -1.51 -51.63
C ILE A 343 -45.80 -0.04 -52.11
N ILE A 344 -45.15 0.54 -53.14
CA ILE A 344 -44.92 0.07 -54.53
C ILE A 344 -43.53 0.45 -55.12
N SER A 345 -42.99 -0.50 -55.89
CA SER A 345 -41.95 -0.49 -56.93
C SER A 345 -41.67 0.79 -57.75
N ARG A 346 -40.40 0.92 -58.21
CA ARG A 346 -39.99 0.89 -59.65
C ARG A 346 -38.48 1.18 -59.84
N GLY A 347 -37.90 0.64 -60.93
CA GLY A 347 -36.73 1.24 -61.59
C GLY A 347 -35.37 0.60 -61.33
N VAL A 348 -35.09 -0.53 -61.99
CA VAL A 348 -33.70 -0.84 -62.39
C VAL A 348 -33.32 0.14 -63.49
N GLN A 349 -32.27 0.93 -63.32
CA GLN A 349 -31.69 1.68 -64.42
C GLN A 349 -30.16 1.62 -64.40
N VAL A 350 -29.63 1.20 -65.55
CA VAL A 350 -28.21 1.03 -65.86
C VAL A 350 -27.49 2.38 -65.81
N LEU A 351 -26.30 2.41 -65.21
CA LEU A 351 -25.31 3.46 -65.46
C LEU A 351 -24.21 2.91 -66.39
N PRO A 352 -23.75 3.67 -67.41
CA PRO A 352 -22.90 3.11 -68.46
C PRO A 352 -21.41 3.08 -68.08
N ARG A 353 -20.69 2.12 -68.66
CA ARG A 353 -19.29 2.34 -69.07
C ARG A 353 -19.29 3.29 -70.28
N ASP A 354 -18.27 4.14 -70.36
CA ASP A 354 -17.39 4.27 -71.54
C ASP A 354 -16.19 5.17 -71.19
N THR A 355 -14.95 4.66 -71.28
CA THR A 355 -13.94 4.94 -72.34
C THR A 355 -13.51 6.41 -72.43
N ALA A 356 -12.23 6.80 -72.51
CA ALA A 356 -10.94 6.07 -72.51
C ALA A 356 -9.91 7.01 -71.81
N SER A 357 -8.58 6.86 -71.81
CA SER A 357 -7.62 6.07 -72.61
C SER A 357 -6.22 6.21 -71.98
N LEU A 358 -5.37 5.18 -72.12
CA LEU A 358 -3.90 5.23 -72.38
C LEU A 358 -3.02 6.11 -71.45
N SER A 359 -1.85 5.74 -70.92
CA SER A 359 -0.81 4.74 -71.23
C SER A 359 0.27 4.88 -70.13
N THR A 360 1.25 4.01 -69.82
CA THR A 360 1.76 2.68 -70.25
C THR A 360 2.66 2.21 -69.08
N THR A 361 2.55 1.00 -68.49
CA THR A 361 3.18 -0.28 -68.87
C THR A 361 4.70 -0.25 -69.18
N PRO A 362 5.50 -1.33 -68.93
CA PRO A 362 5.16 -2.61 -68.27
C PRO A 362 6.26 -3.18 -67.32
N SER A 363 6.06 -4.44 -66.87
CA SER A 363 7.08 -5.51 -66.89
C SER A 363 8.17 -5.52 -65.77
N GLU A 364 8.56 -6.65 -65.17
CA GLU A 364 8.17 -8.06 -65.37
C GLU A 364 8.40 -8.93 -64.13
N SER A 365 7.62 -10.01 -64.04
CA SER A 365 8.04 -11.31 -63.49
C SER A 365 7.78 -12.33 -64.62
N PRO A 366 8.45 -13.51 -64.72
CA PRO A 366 8.06 -14.66 -63.87
C PRO A 366 9.05 -15.88 -63.75
N ARG A 367 8.63 -16.87 -62.94
CA ARG A 367 8.76 -18.35 -63.11
C ARG A 367 10.12 -19.08 -63.20
N ALA A 368 10.26 -20.13 -62.36
CA ALA A 368 10.55 -21.55 -62.71
C ALA A 368 10.35 -22.43 -61.43
N GLN A 369 9.55 -23.51 -61.41
CA GLN A 369 9.91 -24.93 -61.69
C GLN A 369 11.15 -25.44 -60.91
N ALA A 370 11.28 -26.65 -60.38
CA ALA A 370 10.47 -27.85 -60.10
C ALA A 370 11.49 -28.96 -59.73
N THR A 371 11.18 -29.96 -58.88
CA THR A 371 11.51 -31.41 -59.03
C THR A 371 11.28 -32.22 -57.74
N SER A 372 11.25 -33.54 -57.88
CA SER A 372 10.75 -34.56 -56.94
C SER A 372 11.84 -35.45 -56.33
N ARG A 373 11.51 -36.25 -55.30
CA ARG A 373 11.71 -37.72 -55.29
C ARG A 373 11.01 -38.44 -54.12
N LEU A 374 10.61 -39.70 -54.36
CA LEU A 374 10.01 -40.65 -53.40
C LEU A 374 11.04 -41.68 -52.90
N SER A 375 10.77 -42.32 -51.75
CA SER A 375 10.84 -43.79 -51.48
C SER A 375 10.51 -44.01 -49.97
N THR A 376 9.41 -44.67 -49.55
CA THR A 376 9.17 -46.14 -49.42
C THR A 376 10.22 -46.88 -48.56
N ALA A 377 9.90 -47.74 -47.58
CA ALA A 377 8.64 -48.30 -47.03
C ALA A 377 8.87 -48.64 -45.51
N SER A 378 8.04 -49.33 -44.69
CA SER A 378 6.95 -50.32 -44.86
C SER A 378 5.99 -50.33 -43.62
N CYS A 379 4.98 -51.22 -43.63
CA CYS A 379 4.19 -51.63 -42.44
C CYS A 379 4.42 -53.13 -42.13
N PRO A 380 3.92 -53.70 -41.00
CA PRO A 380 2.50 -54.08 -40.89
C PRO A 380 1.83 -53.84 -39.52
N THR A 381 0.49 -53.82 -39.53
CA THR A 381 -0.40 -53.70 -38.36
C THR A 381 -0.79 -55.07 -37.77
N PRO A 382 -1.52 -55.08 -36.63
CA PRO A 382 -2.76 -55.86 -36.61
C PRO A 382 -4.04 -55.07 -36.24
N LYS A 383 -5.17 -55.65 -36.65
CA LYS A 383 -6.52 -55.07 -36.82
C LYS A 383 -7.37 -54.98 -35.53
N ALA A 384 -8.30 -54.01 -35.50
CA ALA A 384 -9.71 -54.05 -35.05
C ALA A 384 -10.09 -52.74 -34.31
N ARG A 385 -11.27 -52.11 -34.44
CA ARG A 385 -12.47 -52.27 -35.32
C ARG A 385 -13.09 -50.85 -35.48
N LEU A 386 -13.77 -50.59 -36.59
CA LEU A 386 -14.65 -49.42 -36.84
C LEU A 386 -16.11 -49.94 -37.00
N PRO A 387 -17.17 -49.16 -36.71
CA PRO A 387 -17.59 -48.09 -37.64
C PRO A 387 -18.25 -46.81 -37.06
N SER A 388 -18.02 -45.71 -37.79
CA SER A 388 -18.92 -44.57 -38.08
C SER A 388 -19.84 -43.97 -36.99
N CYS A 389 -19.62 -42.68 -36.70
CA CYS A 389 -20.62 -41.64 -36.99
C CYS A 389 -19.93 -40.29 -37.27
N SER A 390 -20.63 -39.40 -37.97
CA SER A 390 -20.12 -38.14 -38.50
C SER A 390 -20.41 -36.94 -37.58
N SER A 391 -19.36 -36.23 -37.16
CA SER A 391 -19.39 -34.78 -36.94
C SER A 391 -17.97 -34.21 -36.89
N THR A 392 -17.66 -33.27 -37.78
CA THR A 392 -16.45 -32.45 -37.70
C THR A 392 -16.65 -31.39 -36.63
N TYR A 393 -16.30 -31.72 -35.39
CA TYR A 393 -16.06 -30.72 -34.36
C TYR A 393 -14.60 -30.32 -34.36
N SER A 394 -14.34 -29.02 -34.20
CA SER A 394 -12.98 -28.51 -34.05
C SER A 394 -12.37 -29.00 -32.73
N VAL A 395 -11.06 -29.26 -32.72
CA VAL A 395 -10.36 -29.69 -31.48
C VAL A 395 -10.44 -28.60 -30.39
N SER A 396 -10.64 -27.34 -30.80
CA SER A 396 -10.88 -26.17 -29.95
C SER A 396 -12.22 -26.24 -29.18
N GLU A 397 -13.35 -26.55 -29.82
CA GLU A 397 -14.67 -26.60 -29.16
C GLU A 397 -14.76 -27.69 -28.08
N VAL A 398 -14.06 -28.81 -28.27
CA VAL A 398 -14.00 -29.92 -27.30
C VAL A 398 -13.17 -29.54 -26.06
N TYR A 399 -12.20 -28.62 -26.20
CA TYR A 399 -11.45 -28.08 -25.07
C TYR A 399 -12.29 -27.09 -24.27
N PHE A 400 -12.92 -26.12 -24.94
CA PHE A 400 -13.76 -25.09 -24.31
C PHE A 400 -14.91 -25.72 -23.51
N SER A 401 -15.53 -26.75 -24.07
CA SER A 401 -16.60 -27.52 -23.39
C SER A 401 -16.11 -28.25 -22.14
N ARG A 402 -14.84 -28.67 -22.06
CA ARG A 402 -14.31 -29.46 -20.92
C ARG A 402 -13.78 -28.61 -19.77
N VAL A 403 -13.20 -27.45 -20.07
CA VAL A 403 -12.71 -26.51 -19.03
C VAL A 403 -13.89 -25.89 -18.26
N LEU A 404 -15.02 -25.65 -18.95
CA LEU A 404 -16.24 -25.11 -18.32
C LEU A 404 -17.26 -26.15 -17.82
N SER A 405 -17.08 -27.46 -18.10
CA SER A 405 -18.02 -28.51 -17.65
C SER A 405 -17.56 -29.37 -16.47
N ARG A 406 -16.46 -29.02 -15.78
CA ARG A 406 -16.13 -29.65 -14.49
C ARG A 406 -16.90 -28.96 -13.38
N SER A 407 -18.05 -29.53 -13.01
CA SER A 407 -18.85 -29.10 -11.87
C SER A 407 -18.17 -29.31 -10.50
N HIS A 408 -17.06 -30.05 -10.47
CA HIS A 408 -16.27 -30.35 -9.29
C HIS A 408 -14.77 -30.32 -9.60
N SER A 409 -14.00 -29.83 -8.64
CA SER A 409 -12.55 -29.81 -8.60
C SER A 409 -11.95 -31.22 -8.51
N ALA A 410 -10.75 -31.39 -9.04
CA ALA A 410 -9.93 -32.59 -8.91
C ALA A 410 -8.96 -32.54 -7.72
N VAL A 411 -9.01 -31.49 -6.87
CA VAL A 411 -8.16 -31.35 -5.68
C VAL A 411 -8.59 -32.32 -4.58
N ASP A 412 -7.71 -33.26 -4.24
CA ASP A 412 -7.97 -34.28 -3.22
C ASP A 412 -7.75 -33.77 -1.79
N ILE A 413 -8.84 -33.33 -1.17
CA ILE A 413 -8.88 -32.86 0.23
C ILE A 413 -8.78 -33.99 1.27
N THR A 414 -8.87 -35.27 0.88
CA THR A 414 -8.94 -36.39 1.84
C THR A 414 -7.59 -36.79 2.42
N LYS A 415 -6.49 -36.42 1.77
CA LYS A 415 -5.12 -36.88 2.10
C LYS A 415 -4.32 -35.93 3.00
N VAL A 416 -4.98 -35.28 3.97
CA VAL A 416 -4.41 -34.28 4.91
C VAL A 416 -3.03 -34.69 5.47
N ALA A 417 -2.87 -35.94 5.90
CA ALA A 417 -1.61 -36.44 6.48
C ALA A 417 -0.41 -36.40 5.51
N ARG A 418 -0.66 -36.46 4.20
CA ARG A 418 0.36 -36.44 3.13
C ARG A 418 0.62 -35.05 2.56
N ARG A 419 0.08 -33.98 3.14
CA ARG A 419 0.33 -32.61 2.68
C ARG A 419 1.82 -32.27 2.73
N HIS A 420 2.26 -31.44 1.79
CA HIS A 420 3.64 -30.97 1.71
C HIS A 420 4.07 -30.25 3.00
N ARG A 421 5.18 -30.72 3.60
CA ARG A 421 5.80 -30.09 4.79
C ARG A 421 6.82 -28.99 4.43
N MET A 422 7.29 -28.98 3.19
CA MET A 422 8.05 -27.91 2.57
C MET A 422 7.25 -27.40 1.37
N SER A 423 7.22 -26.09 1.12
CA SER A 423 6.49 -25.56 -0.03
C SER A 423 7.07 -26.10 -1.34
N PRO A 424 6.26 -26.58 -2.29
CA PRO A 424 6.73 -27.08 -3.57
C PRO A 424 7.32 -25.98 -4.47
N PHE A 425 7.01 -24.71 -4.18
CA PHE A 425 7.54 -23.57 -4.93
C PHE A 425 8.88 -23.09 -4.36
N PRO A 426 9.92 -22.87 -5.19
CA PRO A 426 11.18 -22.31 -4.75
C PRO A 426 11.00 -20.87 -4.23
N LEU A 427 11.97 -20.41 -3.45
CA LEU A 427 11.98 -19.06 -2.89
C LEU A 427 12.61 -18.09 -3.90
N THR A 428 11.79 -17.23 -4.50
CA THR A 428 12.20 -16.33 -5.58
C THR A 428 12.71 -15.01 -5.02
N SER A 429 13.80 -14.42 -5.53
CA SER A 429 14.21 -13.06 -5.13
C SER A 429 13.17 -12.02 -5.56
N MET A 430 13.13 -10.87 -4.89
CA MET A 430 12.22 -9.78 -5.26
C MET A 430 12.39 -9.38 -6.73
N ASP A 431 13.63 -9.10 -7.14
CA ASP A 431 13.92 -8.58 -8.49
C ASP A 431 13.48 -9.58 -9.56
N LYS A 432 13.75 -10.87 -9.35
CA LYS A 432 13.30 -11.93 -10.26
C LYS A 432 11.77 -12.00 -10.32
N ALA A 433 11.08 -11.93 -9.17
CA ALA A 433 9.62 -11.93 -9.14
C ALA A 433 9.03 -10.72 -9.88
N PHE A 434 9.57 -9.52 -9.66
CA PHE A 434 9.16 -8.29 -10.32
C PHE A 434 9.40 -8.32 -11.84
N ILE A 435 10.58 -8.75 -12.28
CA ILE A 435 10.91 -8.94 -13.69
C ILE A 435 9.96 -9.96 -14.33
N THR A 436 9.75 -11.12 -13.70
CA THR A 436 8.84 -12.17 -14.21
C THR A 436 7.40 -11.66 -14.35
N VAL A 437 6.90 -10.85 -13.41
CA VAL A 437 5.58 -10.21 -13.53
C VAL A 437 5.54 -9.32 -14.77
N LEU A 438 6.52 -8.43 -14.95
CA LEU A 438 6.54 -7.52 -16.09
C LEU A 438 6.75 -8.25 -17.42
N GLU A 439 7.59 -9.28 -17.51
CA GLU A 439 7.83 -10.06 -18.72
C GLU A 439 6.56 -10.81 -19.17
N MET A 440 5.89 -11.49 -18.23
CA MET A 440 4.75 -12.36 -18.55
C MET A 440 3.44 -11.60 -18.77
N THR A 441 3.32 -10.38 -18.25
CA THR A 441 2.14 -9.52 -18.40
C THR A 441 2.02 -8.96 -19.83
N PRO A 442 0.87 -9.10 -20.51
CA PRO A 442 0.67 -8.53 -21.85
C PRO A 442 0.48 -7.00 -21.81
N VAL A 443 0.63 -6.35 -22.96
CA VAL A 443 0.02 -5.05 -23.23
C VAL A 443 -1.35 -5.31 -23.86
N LEU A 444 -2.40 -4.61 -23.42
CA LEU A 444 -3.74 -4.80 -23.97
C LEU A 444 -3.90 -4.15 -25.35
N GLY A 445 -4.87 -4.66 -26.11
CA GLY A 445 -5.29 -4.06 -27.37
C GLY A 445 -5.84 -2.64 -27.20
N THR A 446 -6.18 -2.01 -28.32
CA THR A 446 -6.57 -0.61 -28.40
C THR A 446 -8.09 -0.42 -28.44
N GLU A 447 -8.53 0.79 -28.12
CA GLU A 447 -9.90 1.28 -28.30
C GLU A 447 -9.90 2.77 -28.65
N ILE A 448 -10.95 3.25 -29.31
CA ILE A 448 -11.15 4.66 -29.59
C ILE A 448 -12.06 5.23 -28.50
N ILE A 449 -11.67 6.36 -27.91
CA ILE A 449 -12.41 7.07 -26.87
C ILE A 449 -12.54 8.56 -27.18
N ASN A 450 -13.50 9.21 -26.54
CA ASN A 450 -13.57 10.66 -26.54
C ASN A 450 -12.38 11.24 -25.74
N TYR A 451 -11.80 12.35 -26.21
CA TYR A 451 -10.63 12.97 -25.58
C TYR A 451 -10.84 13.31 -24.10
N ARG A 452 -12.07 13.56 -23.65
CA ARG A 452 -12.41 13.86 -22.24
C ARG A 452 -12.17 12.67 -21.30
N ASP A 453 -12.29 11.46 -21.83
CA ASP A 453 -12.07 10.21 -21.09
C ASP A 453 -10.59 9.76 -21.16
N GLY A 454 -9.71 10.61 -21.73
CA GLY A 454 -8.28 10.33 -21.94
C GLY A 454 -7.39 10.45 -20.70
N MET A 455 -7.90 10.90 -19.55
CA MET A 455 -7.10 11.06 -18.34
C MET A 455 -6.47 9.72 -17.88
N GLY A 456 -5.14 9.68 -17.78
CA GLY A 456 -4.38 8.47 -17.41
C GLY A 456 -4.29 7.40 -18.52
N ARG A 457 -4.86 7.65 -19.70
CA ARG A 457 -4.76 6.77 -20.87
C ARG A 457 -3.41 6.95 -21.57
N VAL A 458 -2.98 5.92 -22.30
CA VAL A 458 -1.79 5.99 -23.17
C VAL A 458 -2.22 6.00 -24.62
N LEU A 459 -1.74 6.97 -25.40
CA LEU A 459 -2.01 7.08 -26.83
C LEU A 459 -1.43 5.89 -27.60
N ALA A 460 -2.27 5.26 -28.42
CA ALA A 460 -1.87 4.20 -29.33
C ALA A 460 -1.56 4.70 -30.75
N GLN A 461 -1.84 5.97 -31.02
CA GLN A 461 -1.55 6.67 -32.28
C GLN A 461 -0.72 7.93 -32.04
N ASP A 462 -0.05 8.42 -33.08
CA ASP A 462 0.43 9.81 -33.13
C ASP A 462 -0.74 10.76 -33.41
N VAL A 463 -0.68 11.99 -32.90
CA VAL A 463 -1.70 13.02 -33.09
C VAL A 463 -1.09 14.24 -33.76
N TYR A 464 -1.69 14.65 -34.88
CA TYR A 464 -1.19 15.75 -35.71
C TYR A 464 -2.13 16.95 -35.69
N ALA A 465 -1.57 18.15 -35.70
CA ALA A 465 -2.33 19.38 -35.83
C ALA A 465 -2.88 19.54 -37.27
N LYS A 466 -4.20 19.69 -37.41
CA LYS A 466 -4.84 19.92 -38.73
C LYS A 466 -4.83 21.40 -39.15
N ASP A 467 -4.64 22.30 -38.19
CA ASP A 467 -4.64 23.76 -38.32
C ASP A 467 -3.40 24.36 -37.62
N ASN A 468 -3.10 25.63 -37.88
CA ASN A 468 -2.04 26.37 -37.20
C ASN A 468 -2.54 27.00 -35.89
N LEU A 469 -1.65 27.19 -34.91
CA LEU A 469 -1.90 28.00 -33.71
C LEU A 469 -0.83 29.11 -33.59
N PRO A 470 -1.24 30.40 -33.52
CA PRO A 470 -2.56 30.89 -33.91
C PRO A 470 -2.82 30.67 -35.41
N PRO A 471 -4.09 30.59 -35.86
CA PRO A 471 -4.43 30.38 -37.27
C PRO A 471 -4.35 31.67 -38.12
N PHE A 472 -4.35 32.83 -37.46
CA PHE A 472 -4.12 34.18 -38.01
C PHE A 472 -2.97 34.84 -37.23
N PRO A 473 -2.30 35.89 -37.74
CA PRO A 473 -1.35 36.65 -36.92
C PRO A 473 -2.14 37.31 -35.78
N ALA A 474 -1.77 37.06 -34.53
CA ALA A 474 -2.55 37.46 -33.36
C ALA A 474 -1.79 38.46 -32.48
N SER A 475 -2.48 39.46 -31.93
CA SER A 475 -1.88 40.39 -30.97
C SER A 475 -1.52 39.69 -29.66
N VAL A 476 -0.36 40.04 -29.09
CA VAL A 476 0.10 39.63 -27.76
C VAL A 476 -0.40 40.60 -26.66
N LYS A 477 -0.88 41.79 -27.05
CA LYS A 477 -1.24 42.89 -26.15
C LYS A 477 -2.56 43.56 -26.52
N ASP A 478 -3.11 44.31 -25.58
CA ASP A 478 -4.09 45.35 -25.84
C ASP A 478 -3.33 46.62 -26.27
N GLY A 479 -3.80 47.29 -27.33
CA GLY A 479 -3.12 48.45 -27.89
C GLY A 479 -3.48 48.69 -29.35
N TYR A 480 -2.46 48.97 -30.18
CA TYR A 480 -2.67 49.38 -31.57
C TYR A 480 -1.78 48.59 -32.53
N ALA A 481 -2.38 48.04 -33.58
CA ALA A 481 -1.66 47.50 -34.72
C ALA A 481 -1.17 48.67 -35.60
N VAL A 482 0.16 48.74 -35.77
CA VAL A 482 0.87 49.84 -36.43
C VAL A 482 1.72 49.31 -37.58
N ARG A 483 2.20 50.26 -38.40
CA ARG A 483 3.33 50.03 -39.31
C ARG A 483 4.59 50.51 -38.61
N ALA A 484 5.52 49.60 -38.29
CA ALA A 484 6.77 49.93 -37.59
C ALA A 484 7.59 50.99 -38.35
N ALA A 485 7.53 50.98 -39.68
CA ALA A 485 8.19 51.97 -40.54
C ALA A 485 7.67 53.41 -40.38
N ASP A 486 6.47 53.62 -39.84
CA ASP A 486 5.90 54.95 -39.64
C ASP A 486 6.46 55.62 -38.35
N GLY A 487 6.97 54.83 -37.40
CA GLY A 487 7.58 55.32 -36.15
C GLY A 487 6.63 56.05 -35.20
N PRO A 488 7.16 56.81 -34.21
CA PRO A 488 6.36 57.59 -33.26
C PRO A 488 5.53 58.72 -33.90
N GLY A 489 4.55 59.22 -33.14
CA GLY A 489 3.72 60.37 -33.49
C GLY A 489 2.24 60.05 -33.66
N ASP A 490 1.49 61.05 -34.11
CA ASP A 490 0.03 61.08 -34.08
C ASP A 490 -0.55 60.31 -35.29
N ARG A 491 -1.55 59.45 -35.07
CA ARG A 491 -2.08 58.48 -36.05
C ARG A 491 -3.60 58.40 -36.00
N PHE A 492 -4.22 58.30 -37.17
CA PHE A 492 -5.66 58.05 -37.29
C PHE A 492 -5.99 56.61 -36.95
N ILE A 493 -6.94 56.41 -36.04
CA ILE A 493 -7.52 55.11 -35.74
C ILE A 493 -8.59 54.83 -36.78
N ILE A 494 -8.46 53.75 -37.55
CA ILE A 494 -9.40 53.43 -38.64
C ILE A 494 -10.50 52.44 -38.24
N GLY A 495 -10.48 51.97 -37.00
CA GLY A 495 -11.40 50.98 -36.45
C GLY A 495 -10.72 50.10 -35.40
N GLU A 496 -11.39 49.00 -35.06
CA GLU A 496 -10.96 48.02 -34.07
C GLU A 496 -10.94 46.59 -34.65
N SER A 497 -9.95 45.79 -34.25
CA SER A 497 -9.94 44.34 -34.41
C SER A 497 -10.21 43.67 -33.06
N GLN A 498 -11.30 42.91 -33.00
CA GLN A 498 -11.76 42.22 -31.79
C GLN A 498 -11.53 40.70 -31.89
N ALA A 499 -11.35 40.04 -30.74
CA ALA A 499 -11.21 38.60 -30.69
C ALA A 499 -12.50 37.89 -31.16
N GLY A 500 -12.40 37.12 -32.25
CA GLY A 500 -13.51 36.36 -32.85
C GLY A 500 -13.92 36.85 -34.23
N GLU A 501 -13.53 38.07 -34.63
CA GLU A 501 -13.84 38.63 -35.95
C GLU A 501 -12.57 38.90 -36.76
N GLN A 502 -12.59 38.59 -38.06
CA GLN A 502 -11.47 38.87 -38.95
C GLN A 502 -11.58 40.32 -39.48
N PRO A 503 -10.62 41.22 -39.20
CA PRO A 503 -10.64 42.58 -39.72
C PRO A 503 -10.61 42.58 -41.26
N THR A 504 -11.47 43.41 -41.85
CA THR A 504 -11.66 43.55 -43.31
C THR A 504 -10.92 44.76 -43.89
N GLN A 505 -10.55 45.73 -43.04
CA GLN A 505 -9.81 46.93 -43.43
C GLN A 505 -8.30 46.65 -43.48
N THR A 506 -7.57 47.51 -44.20
CA THR A 506 -6.10 47.48 -44.31
C THR A 506 -5.51 48.76 -43.73
N VAL A 507 -4.52 48.63 -42.85
CA VAL A 507 -3.80 49.75 -42.22
C VAL A 507 -2.81 50.34 -43.23
N MET A 508 -3.05 51.58 -43.65
CA MET A 508 -2.18 52.34 -44.56
C MET A 508 -1.17 53.20 -43.77
N PRO A 509 -0.08 53.69 -44.39
CA PRO A 509 0.82 54.65 -43.72
C PRO A 509 0.08 55.86 -43.11
N GLY A 510 0.42 56.20 -41.88
CA GLY A 510 -0.22 57.23 -41.07
C GLY A 510 -1.48 56.77 -40.31
N GLN A 511 -1.89 55.51 -40.47
CA GLN A 511 -3.06 54.92 -39.81
C GLN A 511 -2.64 53.83 -38.81
N VAL A 512 -3.52 53.56 -37.86
CA VAL A 512 -3.44 52.42 -36.93
C VAL A 512 -4.82 51.82 -36.73
N MET A 513 -4.89 50.59 -36.23
CA MET A 513 -6.14 49.95 -35.81
C MET A 513 -6.02 49.54 -34.35
N ARG A 514 -7.04 49.81 -33.53
CA ARG A 514 -7.10 49.30 -32.16
C ARG A 514 -7.15 47.78 -32.18
N VAL A 515 -6.39 47.11 -31.32
CA VAL A 515 -6.38 45.65 -31.19
C VAL A 515 -6.45 45.23 -29.73
N THR A 516 -7.16 44.14 -29.47
CA THR A 516 -7.17 43.46 -28.17
C THR A 516 -6.30 42.21 -28.19
N THR A 517 -5.90 41.74 -27.01
CA THR A 517 -5.05 40.56 -26.82
C THR A 517 -5.71 39.33 -27.43
N GLY A 518 -5.03 38.67 -28.36
CA GLY A 518 -5.54 37.53 -29.12
C GLY A 518 -6.40 37.89 -30.34
N ALA A 519 -6.71 39.17 -30.60
CA ALA A 519 -7.38 39.59 -31.82
C ALA A 519 -6.47 39.44 -33.05
N PRO A 520 -7.03 39.25 -34.26
CA PRO A 520 -6.22 39.17 -35.48
C PRO A 520 -5.61 40.52 -35.84
N ILE A 521 -4.38 40.51 -36.36
CA ILE A 521 -3.73 41.71 -36.90
C ILE A 521 -4.30 42.00 -38.31
N PRO A 522 -4.74 43.24 -38.59
CA PRO A 522 -5.22 43.63 -39.92
C PRO A 522 -4.11 43.60 -40.96
N CYS A 523 -4.49 43.48 -42.24
CA CYS A 523 -3.54 43.64 -43.33
C CYS A 523 -2.88 45.03 -43.29
N GLY A 524 -1.60 45.11 -43.70
CA GLY A 524 -0.85 46.37 -43.77
C GLY A 524 -0.08 46.75 -42.52
N ALA A 525 -0.51 46.30 -41.33
CA ALA A 525 0.23 46.41 -40.07
C ALA A 525 1.28 45.29 -39.93
N ASP A 526 2.39 45.58 -39.26
CA ASP A 526 3.51 44.64 -39.04
C ASP A 526 4.05 44.64 -37.61
N ALA A 527 3.46 45.43 -36.71
CA ALA A 527 3.81 45.51 -35.29
C ALA A 527 2.60 45.86 -34.43
N VAL A 528 2.64 45.54 -33.13
CA VAL A 528 1.71 46.07 -32.13
C VAL A 528 2.45 46.99 -31.17
N VAL A 529 1.85 48.13 -30.81
CA VAL A 529 2.28 48.97 -29.68
C VAL A 529 1.25 48.80 -28.57
N GLN A 530 1.70 48.39 -27.39
CA GLN A 530 0.85 48.23 -26.20
C GLN A 530 0.26 49.58 -25.78
N VAL A 531 -0.95 49.57 -25.21
CA VAL A 531 -1.69 50.80 -24.88
C VAL A 531 -0.92 51.74 -23.94
N GLU A 532 -0.07 51.21 -23.06
CA GLU A 532 0.77 51.98 -22.14
C GLU A 532 1.83 52.86 -22.84
N ASP A 533 2.21 52.52 -24.07
CA ASP A 533 3.16 53.28 -24.90
C ASP A 533 2.42 54.23 -25.86
N THR A 534 1.20 54.64 -25.51
CA THR A 534 0.37 55.56 -26.31
C THR A 534 -0.36 56.62 -25.49
N GLU A 535 -0.72 57.74 -26.11
CA GLU A 535 -1.62 58.76 -25.55
C GLU A 535 -2.82 58.95 -26.48
N LEU A 536 -4.05 58.83 -25.97
CA LEU A 536 -5.25 59.17 -26.75
C LEU A 536 -5.31 60.69 -26.97
N ILE A 537 -5.38 61.13 -28.22
CA ILE A 537 -5.41 62.55 -28.60
C ILE A 537 -6.85 63.01 -28.85
N ARG A 538 -7.65 62.16 -29.50
CA ARG A 538 -9.00 62.50 -29.93
C ARG A 538 -9.93 61.27 -29.89
N GLU A 539 -11.12 61.50 -29.36
CA GLU A 539 -12.25 60.58 -29.31
C GLU A 539 -13.49 61.21 -29.98
N SER A 540 -14.56 60.44 -30.15
CA SER A 540 -15.87 60.91 -30.57
C SER A 540 -16.53 61.80 -29.49
N ASP A 541 -17.49 62.64 -29.89
CA ASP A 541 -18.18 63.57 -28.96
C ASP A 541 -18.96 62.87 -27.82
N ASP A 542 -19.23 61.56 -27.97
CA ASP A 542 -19.88 60.70 -26.97
C ASP A 542 -18.91 59.77 -26.22
N GLY A 543 -17.60 59.84 -26.51
CA GLY A 543 -16.56 59.02 -25.86
C GLY A 543 -16.63 57.52 -26.19
N THR A 544 -17.32 57.12 -27.26
CA THR A 544 -17.49 55.71 -27.63
C THR A 544 -16.45 55.19 -28.63
N GLU A 545 -15.84 56.06 -29.42
CA GLU A 545 -14.88 55.69 -30.46
C GLU A 545 -13.59 56.52 -30.34
N GLU A 546 -12.43 55.84 -30.31
CA GLU A 546 -11.12 56.48 -30.34
C GLU A 546 -10.78 56.83 -31.80
N LEU A 547 -10.44 58.09 -32.08
CA LEU A 547 -10.26 58.60 -33.45
C LEU A 547 -8.78 58.89 -33.80
N GLU A 548 -7.99 59.32 -32.82
CA GLU A 548 -6.57 59.68 -33.03
C GLU A 548 -5.72 59.41 -31.79
N VAL A 549 -4.57 58.75 -31.98
CA VAL A 549 -3.65 58.33 -30.92
C VAL A 549 -2.22 58.73 -31.22
N ARG A 550 -1.46 59.11 -30.20
CA ARG A 550 -0.01 59.30 -30.25
C ARG A 550 0.68 58.00 -29.94
N ILE A 551 1.48 57.50 -30.89
CA ILE A 551 2.43 56.42 -30.64
C ILE A 551 3.70 57.03 -30.03
N LEU A 552 4.07 56.64 -28.80
CA LEU A 552 5.22 57.23 -28.09
C LEU A 552 6.56 56.58 -28.48
N VAL A 553 6.53 55.30 -28.91
CA VAL A 553 7.73 54.46 -29.08
C VAL A 553 7.96 54.04 -30.53
N GLN A 554 9.23 53.87 -30.91
CA GLN A 554 9.59 53.28 -32.20
C GLN A 554 9.42 51.77 -32.15
N ALA A 555 8.34 51.27 -32.76
CA ALA A 555 8.07 49.85 -32.90
C ALA A 555 9.13 49.13 -33.76
N ARG A 556 9.39 47.85 -33.46
CA ARG A 556 10.16 46.93 -34.29
C ARG A 556 9.21 46.04 -35.11
N PRO A 557 9.50 45.74 -36.39
CA PRO A 557 8.72 44.78 -37.16
C PRO A 557 8.59 43.43 -36.43
N GLY A 558 7.37 42.91 -36.35
CA GLY A 558 7.02 41.66 -35.67
C GLY A 558 6.87 41.76 -34.14
N GLN A 559 7.07 42.92 -33.50
CA GLN A 559 6.90 43.02 -32.05
C GLN A 559 5.44 42.80 -31.63
N ASP A 560 5.25 42.14 -30.48
CA ASP A 560 3.95 41.84 -29.86
C ASP A 560 2.90 41.24 -30.81
N ILE A 561 3.36 40.51 -31.84
CA ILE A 561 2.56 39.69 -32.74
C ILE A 561 3.03 38.24 -32.64
N ARG A 562 2.07 37.30 -32.50
CA ARG A 562 2.28 35.86 -32.75
C ARG A 562 1.92 35.56 -34.21
N PRO A 563 2.88 35.26 -35.10
CA PRO A 563 2.58 34.91 -36.50
C PRO A 563 1.75 33.62 -36.61
N ILE A 564 1.20 33.37 -37.81
CA ILE A 564 0.49 32.12 -38.11
C ILE A 564 1.39 30.92 -37.82
N GLY A 565 0.92 30.01 -36.98
CA GLY A 565 1.66 28.78 -36.63
C GLY A 565 2.91 29.02 -35.79
N HIS A 566 2.92 30.08 -34.96
CA HIS A 566 3.99 30.36 -34.01
C HIS A 566 4.12 29.28 -32.92
N ASP A 567 2.99 28.83 -32.37
CA ASP A 567 2.95 27.88 -31.25
C ASP A 567 2.80 26.42 -31.74
N ILE A 568 1.99 26.19 -32.78
CA ILE A 568 1.77 24.88 -33.40
C ILE A 568 1.61 25.05 -34.91
N LYS A 569 2.29 24.25 -35.72
CA LYS A 569 2.15 24.25 -37.18
C LYS A 569 1.21 23.15 -37.66
N ARG A 570 0.43 23.45 -38.70
CA ARG A 570 -0.35 22.44 -39.42
C ARG A 570 0.57 21.32 -39.94
N GLY A 571 0.23 20.08 -39.63
CA GLY A 571 0.99 18.87 -39.94
C GLY A 571 2.04 18.48 -38.88
N GLU A 572 2.20 19.28 -37.81
CA GLU A 572 3.08 18.95 -36.69
C GLU A 572 2.49 17.84 -35.82
N CYS A 573 3.33 16.90 -35.37
CA CYS A 573 2.94 15.89 -34.38
C CYS A 573 2.97 16.54 -32.99
N VAL A 574 1.80 16.75 -32.39
CA VAL A 574 1.65 17.44 -31.11
C VAL A 574 1.68 16.49 -29.91
N LEU A 575 1.31 15.22 -30.11
CA LEU A 575 1.40 14.15 -29.11
C LEU A 575 1.79 12.84 -29.80
N ALA A 576 2.85 12.20 -29.29
CA ALA A 576 3.35 10.95 -29.83
C ALA A 576 2.62 9.73 -29.25
N LYS A 577 2.59 8.65 -30.02
CA LYS A 577 2.23 7.31 -29.57
C LYS A 577 3.08 6.89 -28.37
N GLY A 578 2.44 6.39 -27.31
CA GLY A 578 3.08 6.05 -26.05
C GLY A 578 3.05 7.18 -25.00
N THR A 579 2.57 8.38 -25.33
CA THR A 579 2.33 9.43 -24.34
C THR A 579 1.21 9.02 -23.38
N HIS A 580 1.51 9.06 -22.08
CA HIS A 580 0.56 8.89 -20.99
C HIS A 580 -0.05 10.25 -20.63
N MET A 581 -1.35 10.41 -20.86
CA MET A 581 -2.02 11.71 -20.89
C MET A 581 -2.43 12.23 -19.52
N GLY A 582 -2.01 13.45 -19.20
CA GLY A 582 -2.51 14.28 -18.12
C GLY A 582 -3.32 15.48 -18.64
N PRO A 583 -3.67 16.45 -17.78
CA PRO A 583 -4.59 17.53 -18.15
C PRO A 583 -4.11 18.40 -19.33
N SER A 584 -2.79 18.60 -19.45
CA SER A 584 -2.17 19.36 -20.54
C SER A 584 -2.39 18.70 -21.90
N GLU A 585 -2.25 17.38 -21.96
CA GLU A 585 -2.42 16.59 -23.18
C GLU A 585 -3.89 16.60 -23.63
N ILE A 586 -4.84 16.50 -22.69
CA ILE A 586 -6.28 16.65 -22.96
C ILE A 586 -6.60 18.05 -23.50
N GLY A 587 -5.97 19.09 -22.94
CA GLY A 587 -6.04 20.46 -23.45
C GLY A 587 -5.50 20.59 -24.87
N LEU A 588 -4.36 19.96 -25.16
CA LEU A 588 -3.72 19.99 -26.48
C LEU A 588 -4.55 19.26 -27.55
N LEU A 589 -5.16 18.11 -27.21
CA LEU A 589 -6.14 17.42 -28.06
C LEU A 589 -7.34 18.32 -28.42
N ALA A 590 -7.86 19.05 -27.43
CA ALA A 590 -8.92 20.03 -27.66
C ALA A 590 -8.46 21.19 -28.56
N THR A 591 -7.25 21.70 -28.35
CA THR A 591 -6.64 22.78 -29.14
C THR A 591 -6.48 22.43 -30.61
N VAL A 592 -6.04 21.22 -30.94
CA VAL A 592 -5.98 20.75 -32.35
C VAL A 592 -7.32 20.21 -32.88
N GLY A 593 -8.36 20.20 -32.04
CA GLY A 593 -9.70 19.71 -32.37
C GLY A 593 -9.71 18.24 -32.78
N VAL A 594 -8.94 17.39 -32.09
CA VAL A 594 -8.95 15.93 -32.23
C VAL A 594 -9.70 15.37 -31.02
N THR A 595 -11.01 15.17 -31.19
CA THR A 595 -11.92 14.84 -30.09
C THR A 595 -12.09 13.35 -29.84
N GLU A 596 -11.64 12.50 -30.76
CA GLU A 596 -11.62 11.04 -30.62
C GLU A 596 -10.17 10.57 -30.82
N VAL A 597 -9.68 9.69 -29.95
CA VAL A 597 -8.29 9.21 -29.96
C VAL A 597 -8.22 7.71 -29.71
N GLU A 598 -7.32 7.03 -30.44
CA GLU A 598 -6.98 5.64 -30.18
C GLU A 598 -6.01 5.52 -28.99
N VAL A 599 -6.37 4.72 -28.01
CA VAL A 599 -5.62 4.48 -26.77
C VAL A 599 -5.53 2.99 -26.45
N ASN A 600 -4.58 2.59 -25.60
CA ASN A 600 -4.61 1.26 -25.01
C ASN A 600 -5.78 1.11 -24.03
N LYS A 601 -6.40 -0.08 -24.00
CA LYS A 601 -7.46 -0.45 -23.07
C LYS A 601 -6.96 -0.46 -21.62
N PHE A 602 -7.81 -0.04 -20.69
CA PHE A 602 -7.60 -0.29 -19.27
C PHE A 602 -7.92 -1.76 -18.94
N PRO A 603 -7.08 -2.45 -18.14
CA PRO A 603 -7.39 -3.78 -17.64
C PRO A 603 -8.61 -3.78 -16.72
N VAL A 604 -9.54 -4.71 -16.94
CA VAL A 604 -10.60 -4.99 -15.96
C VAL A 604 -10.02 -5.92 -14.88
N VAL A 605 -10.22 -5.57 -13.61
CA VAL A 605 -9.60 -6.26 -12.48
C VAL A 605 -10.65 -6.86 -11.54
N ALA A 606 -10.72 -8.19 -11.48
CA ALA A 606 -11.57 -8.90 -10.52
C ALA A 606 -10.86 -9.13 -9.19
N VAL A 607 -11.55 -8.93 -8.06
CA VAL A 607 -11.01 -9.09 -6.71
C VAL A 607 -11.91 -9.97 -5.85
N MET A 608 -11.32 -10.98 -5.20
CA MET A 608 -11.96 -11.83 -4.17
C MET A 608 -11.09 -11.94 -2.92
N SER A 609 -11.73 -12.20 -1.78
CA SER A 609 -11.04 -12.67 -0.56
C SER A 609 -11.40 -14.13 -0.31
N THR A 610 -10.46 -14.92 0.22
CA THR A 610 -10.64 -16.34 0.53
C THR A 610 -10.36 -16.59 2.00
N GLY A 611 -11.30 -17.21 2.72
CA GLY A 611 -11.11 -17.53 4.13
C GLY A 611 -12.42 -17.85 4.83
N ASN A 612 -12.53 -19.03 5.44
CA ASN A 612 -13.71 -19.42 6.22
C ASN A 612 -13.92 -18.53 7.46
N GLU A 613 -12.90 -17.81 7.92
CA GLU A 613 -12.97 -16.84 9.02
C GLU A 613 -13.61 -15.50 8.61
N LEU A 614 -13.79 -15.25 7.32
CA LEU A 614 -14.21 -13.94 6.82
C LEU A 614 -15.73 -13.74 6.89
N LEU A 615 -16.11 -12.51 7.20
CA LEU A 615 -17.45 -11.93 7.07
C LEU A 615 -17.35 -10.64 6.24
N ASN A 616 -18.47 -10.15 5.69
CA ASN A 616 -18.45 -8.88 4.97
C ASN A 616 -18.29 -7.69 5.94
N PRO A 617 -17.85 -6.52 5.45
CA PRO A 617 -17.77 -5.30 6.26
C PRO A 617 -19.09 -4.92 6.96
N GLU A 618 -20.22 -5.25 6.36
CA GLU A 618 -21.58 -4.95 6.82
C GLU A 618 -22.06 -5.89 7.94
N ASP A 619 -21.44 -7.06 8.09
CA ASP A 619 -21.88 -8.11 9.01
C ASP A 619 -21.42 -7.86 10.45
N ASP A 620 -22.19 -8.32 11.44
CA ASP A 620 -21.76 -8.36 12.85
C ASP A 620 -20.77 -9.51 13.13
N LEU A 621 -19.83 -9.29 14.06
CA LEU A 621 -18.80 -10.28 14.36
C LEU A 621 -19.37 -11.51 15.06
N LEU A 622 -19.05 -12.69 14.52
CA LEU A 622 -19.34 -13.99 15.12
C LEU A 622 -18.05 -14.61 15.73
N PRO A 623 -18.17 -15.57 16.67
CA PRO A 623 -17.01 -16.22 17.27
C PRO A 623 -16.05 -16.83 16.23
N GLY A 624 -14.76 -16.50 16.34
CA GLY A 624 -13.73 -16.95 15.41
C GLY A 624 -13.80 -16.32 14.01
N LYS A 625 -14.59 -15.25 13.81
CA LYS A 625 -14.68 -14.51 12.55
C LYS A 625 -14.06 -13.12 12.62
N ILE A 626 -13.64 -12.61 11.46
CA ILE A 626 -13.18 -11.24 11.24
C ILE A 626 -13.81 -10.66 9.97
N ARG A 627 -13.89 -9.34 9.85
CA ARG A 627 -14.37 -8.69 8.62
C ARG A 627 -13.28 -8.66 7.56
N ASP A 628 -13.66 -8.98 6.33
CA ASP A 628 -12.83 -8.84 5.14
C ASP A 628 -12.51 -7.36 4.89
N SER A 629 -11.25 -6.99 5.10
CA SER A 629 -10.74 -5.64 4.83
C SER A 629 -9.84 -5.60 3.58
N ASN A 630 -9.37 -6.74 3.10
CA ASN A 630 -8.41 -6.79 2.00
C ASN A 630 -9.10 -6.50 0.68
N ARG A 631 -10.29 -7.08 0.44
CA ARG A 631 -11.06 -6.84 -0.79
C ARG A 631 -11.35 -5.35 -0.99
N SER A 632 -11.86 -4.68 0.04
CA SER A 632 -12.13 -3.23 0.00
C SER A 632 -10.85 -2.41 -0.19
N THR A 633 -9.75 -2.77 0.49
CA THR A 633 -8.45 -2.08 0.35
C THR A 633 -7.89 -2.23 -1.06
N LEU A 634 -7.88 -3.45 -1.60
CA LEU A 634 -7.38 -3.75 -2.94
C LEU A 634 -8.24 -3.06 -4.02
N LEU A 635 -9.57 -3.17 -3.94
CA LEU A 635 -10.48 -2.48 -4.86
C LEU A 635 -10.21 -0.97 -4.87
N ALA A 636 -10.07 -0.34 -3.69
CA ALA A 636 -9.76 1.07 -3.58
C ALA A 636 -8.39 1.44 -4.19
N THR A 637 -7.34 0.64 -3.94
CA THR A 637 -6.01 0.84 -4.56
C THR A 637 -6.08 0.77 -6.09
N ILE A 638 -6.86 -0.17 -6.65
CA ILE A 638 -7.00 -0.31 -8.10
C ILE A 638 -7.83 0.85 -8.70
N GLN A 639 -8.86 1.30 -7.98
CA GLN A 639 -9.70 2.45 -8.37
C GLN A 639 -8.97 3.79 -8.29
N GLU A 640 -8.03 3.96 -7.35
CA GLU A 640 -7.17 5.15 -7.25
C GLU A 640 -6.31 5.34 -8.51
N HIS A 641 -5.92 4.25 -9.17
CA HIS A 641 -5.24 4.27 -10.45
C HIS A 641 -6.19 4.36 -11.68
N GLY A 642 -7.50 4.48 -11.48
CA GLY A 642 -8.49 4.66 -12.55
C GLY A 642 -8.96 3.39 -13.26
N TYR A 643 -8.54 2.21 -12.82
CA TYR A 643 -8.90 0.95 -13.49
C TYR A 643 -10.30 0.44 -13.08
N PRO A 644 -11.09 -0.12 -14.03
CA PRO A 644 -12.38 -0.72 -13.73
C PRO A 644 -12.25 -2.02 -12.92
N THR A 645 -13.03 -2.14 -11.84
CA THR A 645 -12.96 -3.26 -10.89
C THR A 645 -14.23 -4.09 -10.83
N ILE A 646 -14.09 -5.40 -10.63
CA ILE A 646 -15.17 -6.35 -10.34
C ILE A 646 -14.97 -6.93 -8.93
N ASN A 647 -16.01 -6.88 -8.11
CA ASN A 647 -16.02 -7.48 -6.77
C ASN A 647 -16.67 -8.87 -6.86
N LEU A 648 -15.89 -9.92 -6.61
CA LEU A 648 -16.33 -11.33 -6.63
C LEU A 648 -16.69 -11.87 -5.23
N GLY A 649 -16.70 -11.03 -4.20
CA GLY A 649 -17.14 -11.43 -2.86
C GLY A 649 -16.08 -12.14 -2.01
N ILE A 650 -16.58 -12.87 -1.01
CA ILE A 650 -15.83 -13.77 -0.14
C ILE A 650 -16.08 -15.20 -0.61
N VAL A 651 -15.02 -15.97 -0.75
CA VAL A 651 -15.06 -17.38 -1.17
C VAL A 651 -14.59 -18.25 0.01
N GLY A 652 -15.32 -19.33 0.28
CA GLY A 652 -14.95 -20.27 1.35
C GLY A 652 -13.70 -21.08 0.98
N ASP A 653 -12.99 -21.62 1.98
CA ASP A 653 -11.84 -22.49 1.70
C ASP A 653 -12.33 -23.89 1.31
N ASN A 654 -12.82 -24.04 0.09
CA ASN A 654 -13.07 -25.32 -0.57
C ASN A 654 -12.75 -25.22 -2.06
N PRO A 655 -12.27 -26.30 -2.71
CA PRO A 655 -11.80 -26.22 -4.09
C PRO A 655 -12.88 -25.87 -5.13
N ASP A 656 -14.12 -26.33 -4.93
CA ASP A 656 -15.23 -26.11 -5.88
C ASP A 656 -15.62 -24.62 -5.95
N ASP A 657 -15.85 -23.97 -4.80
CA ASP A 657 -16.19 -22.54 -4.75
C ASP A 657 -15.04 -21.67 -5.29
N LEU A 658 -13.79 -22.02 -4.99
CA LEU A 658 -12.60 -21.35 -5.53
C LEU A 658 -12.54 -21.48 -7.06
N LEU A 659 -12.75 -22.68 -7.61
CA LEU A 659 -12.75 -22.91 -9.05
C LEU A 659 -13.88 -22.13 -9.75
N ASN A 660 -15.08 -22.15 -9.18
CA ASN A 660 -16.24 -21.42 -9.71
C ASN A 660 -16.00 -19.91 -9.74
N ALA A 661 -15.53 -19.34 -8.62
CA ALA A 661 -15.26 -17.91 -8.53
C ALA A 661 -14.07 -17.47 -9.43
N LEU A 662 -13.05 -18.30 -9.58
CA LEU A 662 -11.94 -18.04 -10.52
C LEU A 662 -12.42 -18.06 -11.97
N ASN A 663 -13.23 -19.06 -12.37
CA ASN A 663 -13.85 -19.12 -13.70
C ASN A 663 -14.74 -17.91 -13.99
N GLU A 664 -15.53 -17.45 -13.00
CA GLU A 664 -16.29 -16.21 -13.12
C GLU A 664 -15.35 -15.01 -13.38
N GLY A 665 -14.28 -14.88 -12.59
CA GLY A 665 -13.26 -13.85 -12.79
C GLY A 665 -12.60 -13.89 -14.18
N ILE A 666 -12.21 -15.07 -14.66
CA ILE A 666 -11.60 -15.30 -15.98
C ILE A 666 -12.53 -14.80 -17.09
N SER A 667 -13.83 -15.07 -16.98
CA SER A 667 -14.83 -14.70 -17.98
C SER A 667 -15.14 -13.19 -18.02
N ARG A 668 -14.89 -12.46 -16.94
CA ARG A 668 -15.32 -11.06 -16.77
C ARG A 668 -14.18 -10.04 -16.68
N ALA A 669 -12.94 -10.46 -16.43
CA ALA A 669 -11.80 -9.59 -16.15
C ALA A 669 -10.52 -10.06 -16.86
N ASP A 670 -9.53 -9.17 -16.98
CA ASP A 670 -8.20 -9.46 -17.55
C ASP A 670 -7.18 -9.84 -16.47
N VAL A 671 -7.39 -9.31 -15.26
CA VAL A 671 -6.61 -9.57 -14.06
C VAL A 671 -7.51 -10.12 -12.98
N ILE A 672 -7.05 -11.14 -12.26
CA ILE A 672 -7.71 -11.68 -11.08
C ILE A 672 -6.79 -11.53 -9.89
N ILE A 673 -7.31 -10.94 -8.81
CA ILE A 673 -6.61 -10.78 -7.54
C ILE A 673 -7.37 -11.57 -6.48
N THR A 674 -6.68 -12.47 -5.80
CA THR A 674 -7.18 -13.13 -4.60
C THR A 674 -6.39 -12.69 -3.38
N SER A 675 -6.98 -12.84 -2.20
CA SER A 675 -6.33 -12.57 -0.92
C SER A 675 -6.68 -13.65 0.11
N GLY A 676 -5.67 -14.39 0.59
CA GLY A 676 -5.84 -15.55 1.48
C GLY A 676 -5.46 -16.86 0.79
N GLY A 677 -5.56 -18.00 1.49
CA GLY A 677 -5.44 -19.34 0.88
C GLY A 677 -4.09 -19.70 0.22
N VAL A 678 -3.00 -18.96 0.46
CA VAL A 678 -1.71 -19.06 -0.28
C VAL A 678 -0.51 -19.54 0.54
N SER A 679 -0.65 -19.87 1.82
CA SER A 679 0.47 -20.21 2.70
C SER A 679 0.83 -21.72 2.64
N MET A 680 0.91 -22.37 3.79
CA MET A 680 1.11 -23.81 3.98
C MET A 680 0.02 -24.41 4.91
N GLY A 681 -1.11 -23.71 5.03
CA GLY A 681 -2.27 -24.11 5.80
C GLY A 681 -2.96 -25.34 5.22
N GLU A 682 -3.77 -26.01 6.04
CA GLU A 682 -4.49 -27.22 5.63
C GLU A 682 -5.53 -26.96 4.54
N LYS A 683 -6.07 -25.75 4.53
CA LYS A 683 -7.13 -25.29 3.63
C LYS A 683 -6.65 -24.32 2.55
N ASP A 684 -5.32 -24.19 2.38
CA ASP A 684 -4.71 -23.34 1.35
C ASP A 684 -4.77 -24.00 -0.05
N TYR A 685 -6.00 -24.27 -0.52
CA TYR A 685 -6.27 -25.00 -1.75
C TYR A 685 -5.99 -24.20 -3.02
N LEU A 686 -5.89 -22.87 -2.94
CA LEU A 686 -5.88 -21.99 -4.11
C LEU A 686 -4.75 -22.33 -5.10
N LYS A 687 -3.55 -22.63 -4.60
CA LYS A 687 -2.41 -23.04 -5.44
C LYS A 687 -2.65 -24.37 -6.16
N GLN A 688 -3.41 -25.27 -5.55
CA GLN A 688 -3.76 -26.56 -6.15
C GLN A 688 -4.88 -26.37 -7.20
N VAL A 689 -5.88 -25.52 -6.94
CA VAL A 689 -6.93 -25.20 -7.93
C VAL A 689 -6.33 -24.52 -9.17
N LEU A 690 -5.40 -23.57 -8.98
CA LEU A 690 -4.71 -22.91 -10.10
C LEU A 690 -3.94 -23.89 -11.01
N ASP A 691 -3.20 -24.84 -10.43
CA ASP A 691 -2.36 -25.80 -11.16
C ASP A 691 -3.17 -27.00 -11.72
N ILE A 692 -3.99 -27.63 -10.87
CA ILE A 692 -4.65 -28.91 -11.16
C ILE A 692 -5.96 -28.74 -11.92
N ASP A 693 -6.76 -27.70 -11.62
CA ASP A 693 -8.09 -27.53 -12.23
C ASP A 693 -8.10 -26.51 -13.36
N LEU A 694 -7.43 -25.35 -13.16
CA LEU A 694 -7.34 -24.30 -14.17
C LEU A 694 -6.19 -24.47 -15.15
N HIS A 695 -5.20 -25.32 -14.82
CA HIS A 695 -3.97 -25.49 -15.61
C HIS A 695 -3.22 -24.17 -15.86
N ALA A 696 -3.29 -23.24 -14.90
CA ALA A 696 -2.59 -21.97 -14.95
C ALA A 696 -1.10 -22.16 -14.62
N GLN A 697 -0.24 -21.53 -15.40
CA GLN A 697 1.21 -21.58 -15.21
C GLN A 697 1.60 -20.72 -14.01
N ILE A 698 1.88 -21.33 -12.85
CA ILE A 698 2.39 -20.63 -11.66
C ILE A 698 3.88 -20.35 -11.84
N HIS A 699 4.24 -19.08 -12.04
CA HIS A 699 5.63 -18.65 -12.25
C HIS A 699 6.44 -18.58 -10.97
N PHE A 700 5.79 -18.16 -9.88
CA PHE A 700 6.33 -18.28 -8.51
C PHE A 700 5.19 -18.41 -7.50
N GLY A 701 5.45 -19.15 -6.43
CA GLY A 701 4.53 -19.30 -5.29
C GLY A 701 5.08 -18.79 -3.96
N ARG A 702 6.31 -18.26 -3.93
CA ARG A 702 6.95 -17.62 -2.77
C ARG A 702 7.99 -16.58 -3.22
N VAL A 703 8.06 -15.46 -2.50
CA VAL A 703 9.03 -14.38 -2.74
C VAL A 703 9.83 -14.05 -1.47
N PHE A 704 11.13 -13.84 -1.62
CA PHE A 704 12.07 -13.47 -0.55
C PHE A 704 11.91 -11.99 -0.17
N MET A 705 10.83 -11.68 0.54
CA MET A 705 10.45 -10.32 0.94
C MET A 705 9.72 -10.30 2.28
N LYS A 706 9.67 -9.12 2.92
CA LYS A 706 8.91 -8.87 4.14
C LYS A 706 8.14 -7.54 4.04
N PRO A 707 6.83 -7.51 4.33
CA PRO A 707 5.89 -8.64 4.25
C PRO A 707 5.78 -9.17 2.81
N GLY A 708 5.04 -10.26 2.58
CA GLY A 708 4.78 -10.78 1.21
C GLY A 708 5.28 -12.19 0.88
N LEU A 709 5.84 -12.93 1.84
CA LEU A 709 6.46 -14.25 1.59
C LEU A 709 5.64 -15.25 0.72
N PRO A 710 4.31 -15.46 0.92
CA PRO A 710 3.56 -16.46 0.15
C PRO A 710 2.94 -15.91 -1.15
N THR A 711 3.28 -14.69 -1.56
CA THR A 711 2.76 -14.08 -2.80
C THR A 711 3.02 -14.99 -4.00
N THR A 712 1.98 -15.16 -4.81
CA THR A 712 1.94 -16.12 -5.91
C THR A 712 1.45 -15.42 -7.17
N PHE A 713 2.09 -15.71 -8.29
CA PHE A 713 1.74 -15.14 -9.60
C PHE A 713 1.64 -16.25 -10.64
N ALA A 714 0.55 -16.23 -11.41
CA ALA A 714 0.28 -17.19 -12.47
C ALA A 714 -0.27 -16.52 -13.72
N THR A 715 -0.13 -17.18 -14.87
CA THR A 715 -0.77 -16.81 -16.13
C THR A 715 -1.60 -17.94 -16.69
N LEU A 716 -2.72 -17.61 -17.31
CA LEU A 716 -3.62 -18.56 -17.95
C LEU A 716 -3.93 -18.06 -19.36
N ASP A 717 -3.56 -18.85 -20.37
CA ASP A 717 -3.75 -18.51 -21.78
C ASP A 717 -4.98 -19.26 -22.32
N ILE A 718 -6.02 -18.52 -22.71
CA ILE A 718 -7.30 -19.07 -23.22
C ILE A 718 -7.60 -18.40 -24.56
N ASP A 719 -7.80 -19.21 -25.60
CA ASP A 719 -8.12 -18.74 -26.97
C ASP A 719 -7.16 -17.64 -27.51
N GLY A 720 -5.89 -17.72 -27.10
CA GLY A 720 -4.84 -16.73 -27.46
C GLY A 720 -4.84 -15.46 -26.59
N VAL A 721 -5.77 -15.32 -25.65
CA VAL A 721 -5.82 -14.22 -24.68
C VAL A 721 -5.16 -14.65 -23.37
N ARG A 722 -4.13 -13.91 -22.95
CA ARG A 722 -3.48 -14.11 -21.65
C ARG A 722 -4.24 -13.39 -20.54
N LYS A 723 -4.71 -14.15 -19.55
CA LYS A 723 -5.17 -13.67 -18.25
C LYS A 723 -4.04 -13.79 -17.23
N ILE A 724 -3.95 -12.84 -16.30
CA ILE A 724 -2.93 -12.85 -15.24
C ILE A 724 -3.60 -12.93 -13.86
N ILE A 725 -3.01 -13.72 -12.96
CA ILE A 725 -3.60 -14.03 -11.66
C ILE A 725 -2.58 -13.75 -10.56
N PHE A 726 -2.96 -12.89 -9.63
CA PHE A 726 -2.20 -12.59 -8.42
C PHE A 726 -2.91 -13.16 -7.21
N ALA A 727 -2.26 -14.12 -6.55
CA ALA A 727 -2.76 -14.69 -5.31
C ALA A 727 -1.94 -14.13 -4.14
N LEU A 728 -2.52 -13.14 -3.46
CA LEU A 728 -1.87 -12.30 -2.46
C LEU A 728 -2.03 -12.86 -1.04
N PRO A 729 -1.13 -12.52 -0.10
CA PRO A 729 -1.22 -13.03 1.27
C PRO A 729 -2.40 -12.40 2.03
N GLY A 730 -3.17 -13.21 2.77
CA GLY A 730 -4.35 -12.77 3.52
C GLY A 730 -4.08 -11.78 4.68
N ASN A 731 -2.83 -11.63 5.12
CA ASN A 731 -2.47 -10.60 6.11
C ASN A 731 -2.63 -9.19 5.50
N PRO A 732 -3.50 -8.29 6.03
CA PRO A 732 -3.94 -7.08 5.33
C PRO A 732 -2.84 -6.17 4.80
N VAL A 733 -1.76 -5.98 5.57
CA VAL A 733 -0.59 -5.20 5.14
C VAL A 733 0.08 -5.87 3.93
N SER A 734 0.23 -7.19 3.99
CA SER A 734 0.92 -7.95 2.96
C SER A 734 0.19 -7.84 1.62
N ALA A 735 -1.15 -7.90 1.65
CA ALA A 735 -1.99 -7.71 0.47
C ALA A 735 -1.73 -6.35 -0.20
N VAL A 736 -1.83 -5.24 0.53
CA VAL A 736 -1.65 -3.90 -0.08
C VAL A 736 -0.18 -3.59 -0.45
N VAL A 737 0.81 -4.08 0.32
CA VAL A 737 2.24 -3.98 -0.05
C VAL A 737 2.51 -4.71 -1.37
N THR A 738 2.03 -5.95 -1.51
CA THR A 738 2.28 -6.77 -2.70
C THR A 738 1.44 -6.33 -3.91
N CYS A 739 0.26 -5.75 -3.68
CA CYS A 739 -0.51 -5.06 -4.70
C CYS A 739 0.28 -3.89 -5.31
N ASN A 740 0.81 -2.99 -4.45
CA ASN A 740 1.63 -1.87 -4.88
C ASN A 740 2.90 -2.32 -5.62
N LEU A 741 3.59 -3.35 -5.12
CA LEU A 741 4.87 -3.80 -5.70
C LEU A 741 4.75 -4.61 -7.00
N PHE A 742 3.68 -5.39 -7.19
CA PHE A 742 3.55 -6.30 -8.34
C PHE A 742 2.35 -5.99 -9.23
N VAL A 743 1.17 -5.78 -8.63
CA VAL A 743 -0.08 -5.61 -9.37
C VAL A 743 -0.10 -4.26 -10.09
N VAL A 744 0.20 -3.16 -9.38
CA VAL A 744 0.16 -1.81 -9.98
C VAL A 744 1.11 -1.69 -11.19
N PRO A 745 2.38 -2.15 -11.16
CA PRO A 745 3.23 -2.19 -12.34
C PRO A 745 2.70 -3.08 -13.47
N ALA A 746 2.10 -4.23 -13.16
CA ALA A 746 1.48 -5.07 -14.19
C ALA A 746 0.32 -4.34 -14.88
N LEU A 747 -0.58 -3.70 -14.13
CA LEU A 747 -1.70 -2.93 -14.68
C LEU A 747 -1.20 -1.74 -15.52
N ARG A 748 -0.15 -1.04 -15.06
CA ARG A 748 0.51 0.04 -15.82
C ARG A 748 1.04 -0.45 -17.17
N LYS A 749 1.62 -1.66 -17.22
CA LYS A 749 2.05 -2.29 -18.48
C LYS A 749 0.84 -2.64 -19.36
N MET A 750 -0.22 -3.21 -18.79
CA MET A 750 -1.43 -3.59 -19.52
C MET A 750 -2.09 -2.40 -20.22
N GLN A 751 -2.15 -1.23 -19.57
CA GLN A 751 -2.63 0.01 -20.18
C GLN A 751 -1.62 0.71 -21.12
N GLY A 752 -0.48 0.08 -21.44
CA GLY A 752 0.47 0.58 -22.44
C GLY A 752 1.54 1.55 -21.95
N ILE A 753 1.70 1.80 -20.63
CA ILE A 753 2.82 2.65 -20.16
C ILE A 753 4.15 1.98 -20.51
N LEU A 754 5.02 2.72 -21.22
CA LEU A 754 6.32 2.26 -21.71
C LEU A 754 7.28 1.87 -20.58
N ASP A 755 7.35 2.68 -19.52
CA ASP A 755 8.03 2.34 -18.27
C ASP A 755 7.01 2.17 -17.12
N PRO A 756 6.52 0.94 -16.89
CA PRO A 756 5.49 0.68 -15.88
C PRO A 756 6.05 0.63 -14.44
N ARG A 757 7.36 0.82 -14.25
CA ARG A 757 8.01 0.74 -12.94
C ARG A 757 7.52 1.87 -12.01
N PRO A 758 7.50 1.65 -10.69
CA PRO A 758 7.13 2.69 -9.74
C PRO A 758 8.24 3.73 -9.61
N THR A 759 7.87 4.97 -9.28
CA THR A 759 8.82 6.02 -8.94
C THR A 759 9.48 5.70 -7.61
N ILE A 760 10.81 5.60 -7.61
CA ILE A 760 11.63 5.47 -6.40
C ILE A 760 12.35 6.80 -6.16
N ILE A 761 12.29 7.32 -4.94
CA ILE A 761 13.01 8.52 -4.52
C ILE A 761 13.97 8.20 -3.38
N LYS A 762 15.02 9.00 -3.25
CA LYS A 762 15.93 8.96 -2.10
C LYS A 762 15.34 9.79 -0.95
N ALA A 763 15.29 9.22 0.26
CA ALA A 763 14.81 9.89 1.47
C ALA A 763 15.72 9.62 2.66
N ARG A 764 15.68 10.47 3.68
CA ARG A 764 16.40 10.29 4.95
C ARG A 764 15.54 9.56 5.98
N LEU A 765 16.09 8.54 6.64
CA LEU A 765 15.38 7.84 7.73
C LEU A 765 15.11 8.76 8.93
N SER A 766 13.86 8.80 9.43
CA SER A 766 13.52 9.59 10.63
C SER A 766 14.05 8.99 11.95
N CYS A 767 14.34 7.69 11.95
CA CYS A 767 14.71 6.87 13.11
C CYS A 767 15.50 5.65 12.64
N ASP A 768 16.27 5.06 13.56
CA ASP A 768 17.04 3.84 13.30
C ASP A 768 16.12 2.64 13.01
N VAL A 769 16.53 1.74 12.12
CA VAL A 769 15.76 0.58 11.68
C VAL A 769 16.65 -0.66 11.59
N LYS A 770 16.29 -1.73 12.30
CA LYS A 770 16.98 -3.03 12.22
C LYS A 770 16.57 -3.79 10.97
N LEU A 771 17.53 -4.39 10.28
CA LEU A 771 17.32 -5.09 9.01
C LEU A 771 16.91 -6.56 9.22
N ASP A 772 15.99 -7.05 8.38
CA ASP A 772 15.57 -8.45 8.33
C ASP A 772 16.51 -9.25 7.40
N PRO A 773 16.60 -10.59 7.51
CA PRO A 773 17.25 -11.42 6.47
C PRO A 773 16.73 -11.17 5.04
N ARG A 774 15.49 -10.70 4.89
CA ARG A 774 14.87 -10.34 3.61
C ARG A 774 14.85 -8.82 3.42
N PRO A 775 14.79 -8.33 2.17
CA PRO A 775 14.39 -6.94 1.93
C PRO A 775 13.04 -6.65 2.59
N GLU A 776 12.96 -5.52 3.31
CA GLU A 776 11.79 -5.13 4.08
C GLU A 776 11.11 -3.88 3.48
N TYR A 777 9.82 -4.03 3.23
CA TYR A 777 8.91 -3.08 2.61
C TYR A 777 8.10 -2.40 3.72
N HIS A 778 8.64 -1.28 4.18
CA HIS A 778 8.24 -0.61 5.42
C HIS A 778 7.46 0.68 5.10
N ARG A 779 6.26 0.86 5.65
CA ARG A 779 5.41 2.02 5.37
C ARG A 779 6.01 3.30 5.94
N CYS A 780 6.05 4.36 5.14
CA CYS A 780 6.46 5.67 5.63
C CYS A 780 5.55 6.81 5.16
N ILE A 781 5.65 7.91 5.89
CA ILE A 781 5.23 9.23 5.45
C ILE A 781 6.47 9.97 4.95
N LEU A 782 6.48 10.36 3.69
CA LEU A 782 7.46 11.26 3.08
C LEU A 782 7.04 12.70 3.35
N THR A 783 7.94 13.47 3.97
CA THR A 783 7.75 14.89 4.29
C THR A 783 8.96 15.70 3.86
N TRP A 784 8.75 16.77 3.09
CA TRP A 784 9.80 17.74 2.79
C TRP A 784 9.87 18.79 3.90
N HIS A 785 11.06 19.01 4.46
CA HIS A 785 11.33 20.13 5.34
C HIS A 785 11.77 21.35 4.53
N HIS A 786 11.46 22.54 5.03
CA HIS A 786 11.84 23.78 4.37
C HIS A 786 13.37 23.89 4.25
N GLN A 787 13.86 24.18 3.05
CA GLN A 787 15.30 24.31 2.71
C GLN A 787 16.13 23.00 2.78
N GLU A 788 15.53 21.82 3.00
CA GLU A 788 16.23 20.54 2.87
C GLU A 788 16.03 19.91 1.47
N PRO A 789 17.10 19.36 0.83
CA PRO A 789 17.00 18.81 -0.53
C PRO A 789 16.40 17.40 -0.59
N LEU A 790 16.42 16.65 0.52
CA LEU A 790 15.89 15.29 0.62
C LEU A 790 14.68 15.27 1.57
N PRO A 791 13.59 14.55 1.22
CA PRO A 791 12.51 14.31 2.17
C PRO A 791 12.98 13.44 3.33
N TRP A 792 12.30 13.59 4.47
CA TRP A 792 12.39 12.66 5.57
C TRP A 792 11.32 11.58 5.41
N ALA A 793 11.71 10.32 5.52
CA ALA A 793 10.83 9.17 5.55
C ALA A 793 10.55 8.75 7.00
N GLN A 794 9.35 9.07 7.49
CA GLN A 794 8.90 8.73 8.82
C GLN A 794 8.16 7.40 8.85
N SER A 795 8.68 6.43 9.61
CA SER A 795 8.00 5.16 9.88
C SER A 795 6.60 5.39 10.47
N THR A 796 5.60 4.66 9.96
CA THR A 796 4.23 4.64 10.50
C THR A 796 4.08 3.82 11.80
N GLY A 797 5.18 3.59 12.52
CA GLY A 797 5.24 2.79 13.74
C GLY A 797 5.34 1.29 13.48
N ASN A 798 4.68 0.48 14.32
CA ASN A 798 4.75 -0.98 14.31
C ASN A 798 4.31 -1.57 12.95
N GLN A 799 5.23 -2.30 12.30
CA GLN A 799 5.08 -2.84 10.95
C GLN A 799 4.45 -4.23 10.86
N MET A 800 3.99 -4.83 11.97
CA MET A 800 3.38 -6.17 12.00
C MET A 800 2.36 -6.34 10.86
N SER A 801 2.45 -7.45 10.11
CA SER A 801 1.72 -7.62 8.84
C SER A 801 0.19 -7.73 8.95
N SER A 802 -0.34 -7.87 10.17
CA SER A 802 -1.77 -7.79 10.48
C SER A 802 -2.26 -6.37 10.79
N ARG A 803 -1.36 -5.42 11.10
CA ARG A 803 -1.71 -4.09 11.63
C ARG A 803 -1.99 -3.08 10.52
N LEU A 804 -3.17 -3.18 9.89
CA LEU A 804 -3.59 -2.29 8.78
C LEU A 804 -3.55 -0.78 9.12
N MET A 805 -3.75 -0.39 10.39
CA MET A 805 -3.67 1.00 10.87
C MET A 805 -2.40 1.78 10.46
N SER A 806 -1.30 1.06 10.22
CA SER A 806 -0.03 1.61 9.74
C SER A 806 -0.07 2.11 8.29
N MET A 807 -1.07 1.73 7.49
CA MET A 807 -1.24 2.21 6.11
C MET A 807 -1.98 3.56 6.04
N ARG A 808 -2.66 3.99 7.11
CA ARG A 808 -3.67 5.09 7.09
C ARG A 808 -3.15 6.44 6.57
N SER A 809 -1.84 6.68 6.63
CA SER A 809 -1.19 7.91 6.18
C SER A 809 0.09 7.65 5.40
N ALA A 810 0.26 6.42 4.89
CA ALA A 810 1.46 6.04 4.15
C ALA A 810 1.36 6.54 2.70
N ASN A 811 2.26 7.43 2.29
CA ASN A 811 2.42 7.86 0.89
C ASN A 811 3.69 7.26 0.25
N GLY A 812 4.55 6.61 1.05
CA GLY A 812 5.76 5.93 0.61
C GLY A 812 5.96 4.56 1.25
N LEU A 813 6.79 3.76 0.60
CA LEU A 813 7.17 2.42 0.98
C LEU A 813 8.71 2.32 0.95
N LEU A 814 9.34 2.41 2.13
CA LEU A 814 10.78 2.23 2.31
C LEU A 814 11.20 0.86 1.80
N MET A 815 12.27 0.84 1.01
CA MET A 815 12.87 -0.36 0.43
C MET A 815 14.15 -0.68 1.18
N LEU A 816 14.01 -1.30 2.36
CA LEU A 816 15.13 -1.62 3.23
C LEU A 816 15.90 -2.83 2.67
N PRO A 817 17.24 -2.76 2.57
CA PRO A 817 18.05 -3.87 2.08
C PRO A 817 17.98 -5.08 3.04
N PRO A 818 18.23 -6.31 2.55
CA PRO A 818 18.43 -7.45 3.43
C PRO A 818 19.67 -7.22 4.31
N LYS A 819 19.60 -7.66 5.57
CA LYS A 819 20.75 -7.59 6.48
C LYS A 819 21.93 -8.38 5.93
N THR A 820 23.14 -7.88 6.16
CA THR A 820 24.41 -8.57 5.91
C THR A 820 25.17 -8.72 7.22
N GLU A 821 26.35 -9.33 7.20
CA GLU A 821 27.23 -9.38 8.37
C GLU A 821 27.79 -7.99 8.74
N GLN A 822 27.84 -7.06 7.77
CA GLN A 822 28.33 -5.70 7.95
C GLN A 822 27.21 -4.71 8.27
N TYR A 823 26.07 -4.83 7.57
CA TYR A 823 24.91 -3.94 7.72
C TYR A 823 23.76 -4.70 8.40
N VAL A 824 23.60 -4.47 9.70
CA VAL A 824 22.58 -5.11 10.56
C VAL A 824 21.43 -4.16 10.90
N GLU A 825 21.71 -2.86 10.93
CA GLU A 825 20.74 -1.78 11.10
C GLU A 825 21.14 -0.57 10.24
N LEU A 826 20.18 0.32 10.01
CA LEU A 826 20.37 1.61 9.37
C LEU A 826 20.02 2.71 10.38
N HIS A 827 20.74 3.82 10.33
CA HIS A 827 20.64 4.91 11.30
C HIS A 827 19.82 6.09 10.79
N LYS A 828 19.27 6.87 11.73
CA LYS A 828 18.58 8.13 11.46
C LYS A 828 19.45 9.06 10.60
N GLY A 829 18.86 9.60 9.54
CA GLY A 829 19.53 10.51 8.60
C GLY A 829 20.23 9.82 7.43
N GLU A 830 20.42 8.50 7.48
CA GLU A 830 20.92 7.73 6.32
C GLU A 830 19.92 7.77 5.16
N VAL A 831 20.46 7.72 3.95
CA VAL A 831 19.69 7.83 2.71
C VAL A 831 19.27 6.46 2.22
N VAL A 832 17.96 6.26 2.09
CA VAL A 832 17.32 5.01 1.67
C VAL A 832 16.41 5.24 0.46
N ASP A 833 16.11 4.15 -0.25
CA ASP A 833 15.13 4.14 -1.34
C ASP A 833 13.70 4.05 -0.81
N VAL A 834 12.81 4.85 -1.41
CA VAL A 834 11.38 4.87 -1.08
C VAL A 834 10.57 4.80 -2.36
N MET A 835 9.78 3.74 -2.51
CA MET A 835 8.77 3.65 -3.54
C MET A 835 7.60 4.59 -3.18
N VAL A 836 7.22 5.46 -4.10
CA VAL A 836 6.03 6.31 -3.95
C VAL A 836 4.78 5.47 -4.22
N ILE A 837 3.81 5.48 -3.30
CA ILE A 837 2.56 4.70 -3.37
C ILE A 837 1.29 5.53 -3.25
N GLY A 838 1.40 6.82 -2.91
CA GLY A 838 0.29 7.76 -2.87
C GLY A 838 0.70 9.12 -3.40
N ARG A 839 -0.27 10.01 -3.60
CA ARG A 839 0.00 11.40 -3.97
C ARG A 839 0.78 12.09 -2.83
N LEU A 840 1.91 12.70 -3.17
CA LEU A 840 2.79 13.43 -2.27
C LEU A 840 2.29 14.86 -2.00
#